data_AF-A0AAV0NE77-F1
#
_entry.id   AF-A0AAV0NE77-F1
#
_cell.length_a   1.000
_cell.length_b   1.000
_cell.length_c   1.000
_cell.angle_alpha   90.00
_cell.angle_beta   90.00
_cell.angle_gamma   90.00
#
_symmetry.space_group_name_H-M   'P 1'
#
loop_
_entity.id
_entity.type
_entity.pdbx_description
1 polymer ?
#
loop_
_entity_poly.entity_id
_entity_poly.type
_entity_poly.pdbx_seq_one_letter_code
_entity_poly.pdbx_strand_id
1 'polypeptide(L)'
;MDMMPLDLPTLFPLLLALLATALLLLRRQKHPKNGCCNVPKGTMGWPFIGETLEFLSPHRSNSIGTFLQQRCSRYGKVFKSHLFGSPAIVSCDSEFNMFILQNEGKLFQASYPKAMQGILGQYSLLIVSGEHHRKLRGIAVSFSAMSKSSPVFHSRIEKLAFSMLESWRGRREIAFLEEMKKFTLSLMVKTVLSIDPEEPVAMRFLQDFRTYMKGFISLPLNVPGSAYAKAVKARARLSRTVKEIIKQREMTTTTPAPARTCSNDGNCGDGITTTSSGEENGDFLEVILSKHSSIRQMNDDEKVSSVLDIVLGGYETTSTLISLIVYFLHRSPAALLAFKEEHEAIRRNKGKGQPLGWEDYQKMDFTRNVTKEAVRCGNLVKFLHRKALQDVEFKGHLIPRGWKVLPVLAGPNLDPSLHHDHLQFNPWRWTEDKEIGKKTMGYGGGPRVCPGSDLAKVMVAFFLHHLVLTYSSLVVRMSSSSIVEAPPKGGFSFDLCKRNEMLSGKGVKHPNYRKTGTTIVGLIFQDGVILGADTRATSGPIVCDKNCEKIHFMAPNIYCCGAGTAADTESVTDMVSSQLQLHRYHTGRESRVITALTLLKKHLFNYQGHISAALVLGGVDCTGPHLHTIYPHGSTDTLPFATMGSGSLAAMAVFESKYKEGLNKEEGIKLVTEAICSEVLSTKITPLKELAQVVEAGDAMEE
;
A
#
# COMPACT_ATOMS: atom_id res chain seq x y z
N MET A 1 20.54 -3.95 56.43
CA MET A 1 21.20 -4.98 55.60
C MET A 1 21.80 -4.28 54.42
N ASP A 2 23.10 -4.00 54.51
CA ASP A 2 23.89 -3.34 53.48
C ASP A 2 23.92 -4.20 52.21
N MET A 3 23.48 -3.64 51.08
CA MET A 3 23.71 -4.25 49.78
C MET A 3 25.11 -3.85 49.30
N MET A 4 26.04 -4.81 49.31
CA MET A 4 27.34 -4.68 48.66
C MET A 4 27.16 -4.37 47.16
N PRO A 5 28.00 -3.50 46.57
CA PRO A 5 28.01 -3.29 45.13
C PRO A 5 28.59 -4.55 44.45
N LEU A 6 27.87 -5.11 43.47
CA LEU A 6 28.42 -6.17 42.63
C LEU A 6 29.55 -5.58 41.77
N ASP A 7 30.78 -6.03 42.02
CA ASP A 7 31.97 -5.64 41.28
C ASP A 7 31.86 -6.04 39.79
N LEU A 8 32.01 -5.04 38.92
CA LEU A 8 32.04 -5.13 37.45
C LEU A 8 32.90 -6.29 36.88
N PRO A 9 34.06 -6.68 37.46
CA PRO A 9 34.84 -7.84 36.98
C PRO A 9 34.17 -9.21 37.17
N THR A 10 33.11 -9.34 37.99
CA THR A 10 32.37 -10.62 38.18
C THR A 10 31.21 -10.80 37.19
N LEU A 11 30.65 -9.70 36.68
CA LEU A 11 29.55 -9.69 35.71
C LEU A 11 29.99 -10.13 34.31
N PHE A 12 31.21 -9.77 33.91
CA PHE A 12 31.75 -10.08 32.59
C PHE A 12 31.93 -11.59 32.31
N PRO A 13 32.57 -12.39 33.21
CA PRO A 13 32.67 -13.84 33.02
C PRO A 13 31.31 -14.54 33.11
N LEU A 14 30.37 -14.03 33.90
CA LEU A 14 29.00 -14.56 33.98
C LEU A 14 28.24 -14.34 32.66
N LEU A 15 28.40 -13.16 32.04
CA LEU A 15 27.81 -12.84 30.75
C LEU A 15 28.41 -13.69 29.62
N LEU A 16 29.73 -13.91 29.64
CA LEU A 16 30.44 -14.80 28.71
C LEU A 16 30.01 -16.25 28.89
N ALA A 17 29.82 -16.73 30.12
CA ALA A 17 29.32 -18.07 30.41
C ALA A 17 27.87 -18.25 29.95
N LEU A 18 27.02 -17.23 30.12
CA LEU A 18 25.66 -17.19 29.58
C LEU A 18 25.65 -17.15 28.05
N LEU A 19 26.56 -16.41 27.42
CA LEU A 19 26.71 -16.35 25.96
C LEU A 19 27.23 -17.69 25.41
N ALA A 20 28.17 -18.33 26.09
CA ALA A 20 28.74 -19.62 25.71
C ALA A 20 27.74 -20.76 25.91
N THR A 21 26.95 -20.75 26.99
CA THR A 21 25.86 -21.71 27.20
C THR A 21 24.72 -21.48 26.22
N ALA A 22 24.39 -20.22 25.89
CA ALA A 22 23.49 -19.91 24.78
C ALA A 22 24.03 -20.48 23.47
N LEU A 23 25.29 -20.20 23.09
CA LEU A 23 25.93 -20.75 21.88
C LEU A 23 26.00 -22.28 21.86
N LEU A 24 26.19 -22.93 23.01
CA LEU A 24 26.15 -24.39 23.16
C LEU A 24 24.73 -24.96 23.02
N LEU A 25 23.72 -24.27 23.54
CA LEU A 25 22.30 -24.60 23.33
C LEU A 25 21.89 -24.39 21.85
N LEU A 26 22.46 -23.37 21.18
CA LEU A 26 22.31 -23.14 19.75
C LEU A 26 22.99 -24.23 18.91
N ARG A 27 24.17 -24.73 19.32
CA ARG A 27 24.82 -25.89 18.69
C ARG A 27 24.12 -27.21 19.00
N ARG A 28 23.40 -27.32 20.13
CA ARG A 28 22.58 -28.49 20.51
C ARG A 28 21.19 -28.52 19.88
N GLN A 29 20.70 -27.41 19.31
CA GLN A 29 19.64 -27.44 18.30
C GLN A 29 20.18 -28.01 16.97
N LYS A 30 20.75 -29.21 17.02
CA LYS A 30 20.83 -30.06 15.82
C LYS A 30 19.40 -30.28 15.36
N HIS A 31 19.12 -29.81 14.14
CA HIS A 31 17.92 -30.17 13.40
C HIS A 31 17.63 -31.66 13.59
N PRO A 32 16.39 -32.05 13.94
CA PRO A 32 16.02 -33.45 13.88
C PRO A 32 16.37 -33.98 12.49
N LYS A 33 17.13 -35.08 12.46
CA LYS A 33 17.55 -35.77 11.25
C LYS A 33 16.34 -36.00 10.34
N ASN A 34 16.56 -35.79 9.04
CA ASN A 34 15.62 -36.03 7.96
C ASN A 34 14.83 -37.34 8.15
N GLY A 35 13.52 -37.19 8.26
CA GLY A 35 12.53 -38.26 8.18
C GLY A 35 11.15 -37.65 7.89
N CYS A 36 10.76 -37.67 6.62
CA CYS A 36 9.38 -37.63 6.13
C CYS A 36 8.38 -36.64 6.78
N CYS A 37 8.63 -35.32 6.75
CA CYS A 37 7.61 -34.35 7.16
C CYS A 37 7.42 -33.26 6.10
N ASN A 38 6.26 -33.31 5.41
CA ASN A 38 5.80 -32.37 4.36
C ASN A 38 5.49 -30.95 4.90
N VAL A 39 6.21 -30.46 5.91
CA VAL A 39 6.02 -29.09 6.43
C VAL A 39 6.51 -28.07 5.39
N PRO A 40 5.80 -26.95 5.18
CA PRO A 40 6.23 -25.90 4.25
C PRO A 40 7.71 -25.51 4.40
N LYS A 41 8.35 -25.16 3.27
CA LYS A 41 9.72 -24.64 3.24
C LYS A 41 9.79 -23.31 3.98
N GLY A 42 10.96 -22.93 4.50
CA GLY A 42 11.15 -21.68 5.24
C GLY A 42 12.29 -21.76 6.25
N THR A 43 12.48 -20.68 7.01
CA THR A 43 13.58 -20.52 7.98
C THR A 43 13.02 -20.20 9.37
N MET A 44 13.69 -20.65 10.43
CA MET A 44 13.27 -20.33 11.81
C MET A 44 13.90 -19.03 12.34
N GLY A 45 14.74 -18.36 11.54
CA GLY A 45 15.37 -17.09 11.91
C GLY A 45 16.24 -17.18 13.17
N TRP A 46 16.28 -16.09 13.93
CA TRP A 46 17.07 -16.00 15.15
C TRP A 46 16.50 -16.87 16.27
N PRO A 47 17.34 -17.34 17.21
CA PRO A 47 16.86 -18.06 18.38
C PRO A 47 15.89 -17.18 19.21
N PHE A 48 14.80 -17.79 19.70
CA PHE A 48 13.73 -17.17 20.51
C PHE A 48 12.88 -16.08 19.81
N ILE A 49 13.49 -15.09 19.16
CA ILE A 49 12.78 -13.98 18.50
C ILE A 49 12.36 -14.37 17.07
N GLY A 50 13.08 -15.29 16.45
CA GLY A 50 12.83 -15.75 15.09
C GLY A 50 13.00 -14.63 14.07
N GLU A 51 11.98 -14.44 13.24
CA GLU A 51 11.92 -13.39 12.22
C GLU A 51 10.91 -12.28 12.59
N THR A 52 10.46 -12.23 13.86
CA THR A 52 9.35 -11.36 14.29
C THR A 52 9.59 -9.87 13.99
N LEU A 53 10.82 -9.37 14.18
CA LEU A 53 11.14 -7.95 13.95
C LEU A 53 11.12 -7.59 12.44
N GLU A 54 11.65 -8.48 11.60
CA GLU A 54 11.62 -8.32 10.14
C GLU A 54 10.18 -8.40 9.61
N PHE A 55 9.39 -9.34 10.14
CA PHE A 55 7.97 -9.48 9.82
C PHE A 55 7.13 -8.26 10.21
N LEU A 56 7.43 -7.62 11.36
CA LEU A 56 6.76 -6.41 11.85
C LEU A 56 7.32 -5.11 11.27
N SER A 57 8.33 -5.19 10.39
CA SER A 57 8.98 -4.00 9.86
C SER A 57 7.98 -3.10 9.10
N PRO A 58 8.00 -1.77 9.35
CA PRO A 58 7.10 -0.84 8.70
C PRO A 58 7.20 -0.92 7.18
N HIS A 59 6.05 -0.96 6.52
CA HIS A 59 5.93 -0.92 5.07
C HIS A 59 4.57 -0.34 4.71
N ARG A 60 4.43 0.12 3.46
CA ARG A 60 3.18 0.72 2.99
C ARG A 60 1.97 -0.18 3.20
N SER A 61 0.82 0.43 3.40
CA SER A 61 -0.47 -0.26 3.47
C SER A 61 -0.85 -0.96 2.16
N ASN A 62 -0.50 -0.37 1.01
CA ASN A 62 -0.73 -0.94 -0.33
C ASN A 62 0.39 -1.87 -0.83
N SER A 63 1.11 -2.50 0.09
CA SER A 63 2.15 -3.50 -0.18
C SER A 63 2.08 -4.61 0.86
N ILE A 64 2.47 -5.82 0.48
CA ILE A 64 2.69 -6.92 1.43
C ILE A 64 4.01 -6.78 2.21
N GLY A 65 4.86 -5.80 1.86
CA GLY A 65 6.15 -5.57 2.51
C GLY A 65 7.26 -6.49 2.01
N THR A 66 8.51 -6.05 2.22
CA THR A 66 9.71 -6.74 1.73
C THR A 66 9.87 -8.14 2.32
N PHE A 67 9.59 -8.31 3.61
CA PHE A 67 9.64 -9.60 4.29
C PHE A 67 8.78 -10.65 3.57
N LEU A 68 7.47 -10.39 3.44
CA LEU A 68 6.55 -11.33 2.82
C LEU A 68 6.88 -11.55 1.35
N GLN A 69 7.24 -10.51 0.61
CA GLN A 69 7.62 -10.61 -0.80
C GLN A 69 8.83 -11.54 -0.99
N GLN A 70 9.90 -11.35 -0.23
CA GLN A 70 11.10 -12.18 -0.32
C GLN A 70 10.84 -13.63 0.08
N ARG A 71 10.09 -13.86 1.17
CA ARG A 71 9.76 -15.22 1.63
C ARG A 71 8.84 -15.94 0.65
N CYS A 72 7.83 -15.25 0.11
CA CYS A 72 6.96 -15.82 -0.93
C CYS A 72 7.74 -16.17 -2.20
N SER A 73 8.64 -15.31 -2.65
CA SER A 73 9.47 -15.56 -3.83
C SER A 73 10.42 -16.74 -3.63
N ARG A 74 10.94 -16.94 -2.42
CA ARG A 74 11.94 -17.99 -2.13
C ARG A 74 11.32 -19.35 -1.79
N TYR A 75 10.20 -19.35 -1.07
CA TYR A 75 9.63 -20.56 -0.47
C TYR A 75 8.24 -20.91 -1.00
N GLY A 76 7.62 -20.02 -1.79
CA GLY A 76 6.23 -20.12 -2.21
C GLY A 76 5.27 -19.35 -1.29
N LYS A 77 3.99 -19.25 -1.69
CA LYS A 77 2.95 -18.48 -0.98
C LYS A 77 2.64 -19.03 0.43
N VAL A 78 3.09 -20.24 0.76
CA VAL A 78 2.95 -20.86 2.08
C VAL A 78 4.32 -21.28 2.57
N PHE A 79 4.75 -20.78 3.73
CA PHE A 79 6.08 -21.03 4.27
C PHE A 79 6.10 -21.11 5.80
N LYS A 80 7.11 -21.78 6.36
CA LYS A 80 7.34 -21.80 7.81
C LYS A 80 8.25 -20.66 8.27
N SER A 81 7.99 -20.16 9.47
CA SER A 81 8.81 -19.19 10.17
C SER A 81 8.77 -19.40 11.69
N HIS A 82 9.55 -18.64 12.43
CA HIS A 82 9.38 -18.49 13.88
C HIS A 82 8.96 -17.05 14.17
N LEU A 83 7.71 -16.87 14.59
CA LEU A 83 7.08 -15.56 14.74
C LEU A 83 6.37 -15.47 16.09
N PHE A 84 6.51 -14.33 16.76
CA PHE A 84 5.87 -14.06 18.07
C PHE A 84 6.22 -15.11 19.14
N GLY A 85 7.47 -15.59 19.13
CA GLY A 85 7.96 -16.58 20.10
C GLY A 85 7.42 -17.99 19.88
N SER A 86 6.96 -18.33 18.67
CA SER A 86 6.44 -19.66 18.36
C SER A 86 6.73 -20.06 16.91
N PRO A 87 6.87 -21.37 16.63
CA PRO A 87 6.89 -21.86 15.25
C PRO A 87 5.53 -21.55 14.58
N ALA A 88 5.60 -21.04 13.35
CA ALA A 88 4.46 -20.51 12.62
C ALA A 88 4.45 -20.94 11.15
N ILE A 89 3.27 -21.22 10.61
CA ILE A 89 3.03 -21.30 9.17
C ILE A 89 2.42 -19.96 8.73
N VAL A 90 3.03 -19.32 7.73
CA VAL A 90 2.55 -18.08 7.12
C VAL A 90 1.96 -18.41 5.76
N SER A 91 0.76 -17.90 5.48
CA SER A 91 0.06 -18.16 4.21
C SER A 91 -0.39 -16.85 3.56
N CYS A 92 0.15 -16.59 2.37
CA CYS A 92 -0.31 -15.56 1.43
C CYS A 92 -1.20 -16.16 0.32
N ASP A 93 -1.54 -17.45 0.40
CA ASP A 93 -2.38 -18.14 -0.57
C ASP A 93 -3.87 -17.98 -0.24
N SER A 94 -4.69 -17.67 -1.26
CA SER A 94 -6.12 -17.38 -1.06
C SER A 94 -6.90 -18.60 -0.60
N GLU A 95 -6.72 -19.75 -1.26
CA GLU A 95 -7.46 -20.96 -0.93
C GLU A 95 -7.04 -21.50 0.44
N PHE A 96 -5.75 -21.48 0.75
CA PHE A 96 -5.23 -21.88 2.05
C PHE A 96 -5.78 -20.96 3.17
N ASN A 97 -5.82 -19.65 2.95
CA ASN A 97 -6.40 -18.71 3.90
C ASN A 97 -7.89 -18.97 4.12
N MET A 98 -8.65 -19.20 3.04
CA MET A 98 -10.07 -19.53 3.14
C MET A 98 -10.30 -20.83 3.92
N PHE A 99 -9.49 -21.87 3.64
CA PHE A 99 -9.53 -23.14 4.36
C PHE A 99 -9.28 -22.95 5.87
N ILE A 100 -8.27 -22.14 6.25
CA ILE A 100 -7.99 -21.82 7.66
C ILE A 100 -9.22 -21.16 8.31
N LEU A 101 -9.77 -20.13 7.65
CA LEU A 101 -10.84 -19.31 8.22
C LEU A 101 -12.16 -20.06 8.33
N GLN A 102 -12.49 -20.90 7.35
CA GLN A 102 -13.71 -21.72 7.35
C GLN A 102 -13.66 -22.85 8.40
N ASN A 103 -12.47 -23.32 8.76
CA ASN A 103 -12.27 -24.39 9.75
C ASN A 103 -11.96 -23.88 11.17
N GLU A 104 -12.32 -22.63 11.47
CA GLU A 104 -12.27 -22.07 12.83
C GLU A 104 -13.13 -22.88 13.80
N GLY A 105 -12.57 -23.23 14.96
CA GLY A 105 -13.18 -24.06 15.98
C GLY A 105 -13.14 -25.56 15.71
N LYS A 106 -12.68 -25.98 14.52
CA LYS A 106 -12.54 -27.40 14.12
C LYS A 106 -11.08 -27.80 14.01
N LEU A 107 -10.38 -27.24 13.03
CA LEU A 107 -8.96 -27.52 12.76
C LEU A 107 -8.05 -26.41 13.28
N PHE A 108 -8.56 -25.18 13.29
CA PHE A 108 -7.83 -24.00 13.72
C PHE A 108 -8.60 -23.24 14.78
N GLN A 109 -7.90 -22.42 15.58
CA GLN A 109 -8.50 -21.54 16.57
C GLN A 109 -7.80 -20.19 16.62
N ALA A 110 -8.54 -19.11 16.83
CA ALA A 110 -7.98 -17.80 17.15
C ALA A 110 -6.96 -17.89 18.29
N SER A 111 -5.75 -17.36 18.04
CA SER A 111 -4.64 -17.52 18.99
C SER A 111 -3.72 -16.30 18.96
N TYR A 112 -4.26 -15.16 19.40
CA TYR A 112 -3.52 -13.91 19.50
C TYR A 112 -2.45 -13.94 20.62
N PRO A 113 -1.40 -13.11 20.53
CA PRO A 113 -0.40 -12.98 21.59
C PRO A 113 -1.04 -12.68 22.96
N LYS A 114 -0.52 -13.32 24.03
CA LYS A 114 -1.05 -13.17 25.40
C LYS A 114 -1.12 -11.71 25.85
N ALA A 115 -0.18 -10.88 25.42
CA ALA A 115 -0.19 -9.45 25.75
C ALA A 115 -1.44 -8.72 25.25
N MET A 116 -2.06 -9.14 24.15
CA MET A 116 -3.32 -8.52 23.70
C MET A 116 -4.45 -8.75 24.71
N GLN A 117 -4.41 -9.81 25.52
CA GLN A 117 -5.39 -10.09 26.56
C GLN A 117 -5.36 -9.04 27.68
N GLY A 118 -4.17 -8.50 28.02
CA GLY A 118 -4.03 -7.49 29.06
C GLY A 118 -4.67 -6.14 28.70
N ILE A 119 -4.83 -5.87 27.40
CA ILE A 119 -5.49 -4.66 26.89
C ILE A 119 -6.96 -4.95 26.57
N LEU A 120 -7.23 -5.94 25.70
CA LEU A 120 -8.60 -6.23 25.26
C LEU A 120 -9.48 -6.78 26.40
N GLY A 121 -8.89 -7.52 27.33
CA GLY A 121 -9.58 -8.27 28.39
C GLY A 121 -9.85 -9.73 27.99
N GLN A 122 -10.04 -10.56 29.01
CA GLN A 122 -10.20 -12.02 28.86
C GLN A 122 -11.47 -12.44 28.09
N TYR A 123 -12.50 -11.60 28.10
CA TYR A 123 -13.78 -11.84 27.42
C TYR A 123 -13.91 -11.12 26.07
N SER A 124 -12.81 -10.58 25.53
CA SER A 124 -12.85 -9.92 24.22
C SER A 124 -13.17 -10.93 23.10
N LEU A 125 -13.99 -10.51 22.13
CA LEU A 125 -14.36 -11.24 20.90
C LEU A 125 -13.14 -11.79 20.14
N LEU A 126 -12.01 -11.08 20.17
CA LEU A 126 -10.77 -11.51 19.54
C LEU A 126 -10.08 -12.65 20.29
N ILE A 127 -10.31 -12.77 21.60
CA ILE A 127 -9.64 -13.71 22.51
C ILE A 127 -10.49 -14.96 22.76
N VAL A 128 -11.78 -14.80 23.06
CA VAL A 128 -12.66 -15.93 23.36
C VAL A 128 -12.87 -16.83 22.15
N SER A 129 -13.18 -18.10 22.38
CA SER A 129 -13.42 -19.12 21.34
C SER A 129 -14.62 -20.01 21.68
N GLY A 130 -15.07 -20.83 20.72
CA GLY A 130 -16.16 -21.78 20.91
C GLY A 130 -17.50 -21.10 21.20
N GLU A 131 -18.26 -21.67 22.14
CA GLU A 131 -19.61 -21.22 22.46
C GLU A 131 -19.68 -19.79 23.01
N HIS A 132 -18.71 -19.42 23.85
CA HIS A 132 -18.61 -18.06 24.41
C HIS A 132 -18.44 -17.03 23.29
N HIS A 133 -17.56 -17.30 22.32
CA HIS A 133 -17.41 -16.44 21.14
C HIS A 133 -18.70 -16.37 20.33
N ARG A 134 -19.37 -17.51 20.09
CA ARG A 134 -20.63 -17.55 19.33
C ARG A 134 -21.69 -16.65 19.96
N LYS A 135 -21.85 -16.72 21.28
CA LYS A 135 -22.77 -15.88 22.07
C LYS A 135 -22.44 -14.39 21.93
N LEU A 136 -21.21 -13.98 22.25
CA LEU A 136 -20.80 -12.57 22.19
C LEU A 136 -20.89 -12.02 20.76
N ARG A 137 -20.50 -12.81 19.76
CA ARG A 137 -20.58 -12.41 18.35
C ARG A 137 -22.02 -12.22 17.91
N GLY A 138 -22.95 -13.09 18.33
CA GLY A 138 -24.37 -12.97 18.01
C GLY A 138 -24.92 -11.60 18.38
N ILE A 139 -24.50 -11.08 19.53
CA ILE A 139 -24.94 -9.78 20.06
C ILE A 139 -24.38 -8.63 19.23
N ALA A 140 -23.09 -8.68 18.90
CA ALA A 140 -22.47 -7.69 18.03
C ALA A 140 -23.11 -7.66 16.64
N VAL A 141 -23.50 -8.83 16.10
CA VAL A 141 -24.24 -8.93 14.83
C VAL A 141 -25.65 -8.35 14.95
N SER A 142 -26.40 -8.68 16.00
CA SER A 142 -27.73 -8.14 16.24
C SER A 142 -27.69 -6.61 16.34
N PHE A 143 -26.73 -6.07 17.11
CA PHE A 143 -26.50 -4.63 17.17
C PHE A 143 -26.21 -4.03 15.79
N SER A 144 -25.25 -4.59 15.05
CA SER A 144 -24.91 -4.09 13.72
C SER A 144 -26.12 -4.13 12.77
N ALA A 145 -26.96 -5.15 12.86
CA ALA A 145 -28.14 -5.30 12.02
C ALA A 145 -29.23 -4.28 12.38
N MET A 146 -29.43 -4.01 13.68
CA MET A 146 -30.40 -3.00 14.15
C MET A 146 -29.94 -1.58 13.83
N SER A 147 -28.66 -1.27 14.06
CA SER A 147 -28.14 0.09 13.87
C SER A 147 -28.02 0.48 12.40
N LYS A 148 -27.64 -0.44 11.50
CA LYS A 148 -27.36 -0.09 10.09
C LYS A 148 -28.57 0.48 9.34
N SER A 149 -29.79 0.12 9.75
CA SER A 149 -31.05 0.56 9.12
C SER A 149 -31.85 1.52 9.99
N SER A 150 -31.33 1.91 11.17
CA SER A 150 -32.04 2.78 12.11
C SER A 150 -32.02 4.24 11.63
N PRO A 151 -33.20 4.89 11.45
CA PRO A 151 -33.27 6.31 11.10
C PRO A 151 -32.61 7.22 12.15
N VAL A 152 -32.68 6.83 13.43
CA VAL A 152 -32.02 7.56 14.52
C VAL A 152 -30.50 7.50 14.35
N PHE A 153 -29.96 6.32 14.01
CA PHE A 153 -28.53 6.15 13.76
C PHE A 153 -28.08 6.95 12.54
N HIS A 154 -28.87 6.92 11.46
CA HIS A 154 -28.63 7.72 10.25
C HIS A 154 -28.58 9.22 10.57
N SER A 155 -29.59 9.73 11.27
CA SER A 155 -29.64 11.13 11.70
C SER A 155 -28.45 11.52 12.58
N ARG A 156 -27.99 10.63 13.47
CA ARG A 156 -26.79 10.86 14.30
C ARG A 156 -25.52 10.96 13.45
N ILE A 157 -25.35 10.10 12.45
CA ILE A 157 -24.22 10.21 11.49
C ILE A 157 -24.24 11.57 10.81
N GLU A 158 -25.39 11.99 10.26
CA GLU A 158 -25.49 13.25 9.54
C GLU A 158 -25.21 14.45 10.43
N LYS A 159 -25.85 14.54 11.61
CA LYS A 159 -25.63 15.65 12.55
C LYS A 159 -24.16 15.80 12.91
N LEU A 160 -23.48 14.69 13.21
CA LEU A 160 -22.05 14.71 13.53
C LEU A 160 -21.19 15.05 12.31
N ALA A 161 -21.53 14.54 11.12
CA ALA A 161 -20.83 14.86 9.88
C ALA A 161 -20.96 16.37 9.55
N PHE A 162 -22.17 16.93 9.59
CA PHE A 162 -22.41 18.36 9.36
C PHE A 162 -21.67 19.23 10.37
N SER A 163 -21.78 18.93 11.67
CA SER A 163 -21.07 19.66 12.72
C SER A 163 -19.55 19.68 12.48
N MET A 164 -18.99 18.52 12.12
CA MET A 164 -17.57 18.40 11.83
C MET A 164 -17.17 19.17 10.55
N LEU A 165 -17.92 19.03 9.46
CA LEU A 165 -17.64 19.71 8.19
C LEU A 165 -17.74 21.24 8.33
N GLU A 166 -18.71 21.74 9.09
CA GLU A 166 -18.84 23.18 9.38
C GLU A 166 -17.68 23.69 10.25
N SER A 167 -17.19 22.88 11.19
CA SER A 167 -16.03 23.24 12.04
C SER A 167 -14.73 23.43 11.24
N TRP A 168 -14.67 22.88 10.03
CA TRP A 168 -13.53 23.02 9.12
C TRP A 168 -13.62 24.26 8.25
N ARG A 169 -14.76 24.96 8.23
CA ARG A 169 -14.96 26.14 7.40
C ARG A 169 -13.95 27.24 7.76
N GLY A 170 -13.31 27.79 6.74
CA GLY A 170 -12.25 28.80 6.90
C GLY A 170 -10.88 28.25 7.29
N ARG A 171 -10.74 26.93 7.53
CA ARG A 171 -9.43 26.31 7.78
C ARG A 171 -8.74 25.98 6.45
N ARG A 172 -7.44 26.27 6.36
CA ARG A 172 -6.62 25.92 5.18
C ARG A 172 -6.23 24.45 5.12
N GLU A 173 -5.94 23.86 6.27
CA GLU A 173 -5.50 22.47 6.39
C GLU A 173 -6.08 21.83 7.67
N ILE A 174 -6.31 20.53 7.61
CA ILE A 174 -6.79 19.72 8.74
C ILE A 174 -6.04 18.39 8.80
N ALA A 175 -5.85 17.88 10.02
CA ALA A 175 -5.35 16.51 10.23
C ALA A 175 -6.50 15.51 10.00
N PHE A 176 -6.78 15.17 8.74
CA PHE A 176 -8.00 14.42 8.35
C PHE A 176 -8.19 13.11 9.13
N LEU A 177 -7.14 12.30 9.31
CA LEU A 177 -7.25 11.06 10.09
C LEU A 177 -7.64 11.30 11.55
N GLU A 178 -7.11 12.35 12.18
CA GLU A 178 -7.45 12.70 13.57
C GLU A 178 -8.89 13.21 13.68
N GLU A 179 -9.38 13.94 12.69
CA GLU A 179 -10.78 14.33 12.60
C GLU A 179 -11.68 13.10 12.39
N MET A 180 -11.32 12.16 11.52
CA MET A 180 -12.10 10.94 11.30
C MET A 180 -12.14 10.06 12.55
N LYS A 181 -11.04 10.04 13.30
CA LYS A 181 -10.98 9.42 14.61
C LYS A 181 -11.96 10.09 15.58
N LYS A 182 -11.98 11.42 15.69
CA LYS A 182 -12.96 12.13 16.53
C LYS A 182 -14.40 11.79 16.11
N PHE A 183 -14.71 11.86 14.82
CA PHE A 183 -16.05 11.60 14.28
C PHE A 183 -16.54 10.20 14.64
N THR A 184 -15.76 9.18 14.28
CA THR A 184 -16.16 7.77 14.49
C THR A 184 -16.19 7.41 15.97
N LEU A 185 -15.30 7.94 16.80
CA LEU A 185 -15.32 7.66 18.23
C LEU A 185 -16.52 8.30 18.92
N SER A 186 -16.81 9.57 18.63
CA SER A 186 -17.99 10.26 19.15
C SER A 186 -19.29 9.56 18.73
N LEU A 187 -19.38 9.15 17.46
CA LEU A 187 -20.50 8.38 16.96
C LEU A 187 -20.65 7.05 17.71
N MET A 188 -19.57 6.27 17.85
CA MET A 188 -19.64 4.98 18.55
C MET A 188 -19.94 5.15 20.04
N VAL A 189 -19.38 6.14 20.71
CA VAL A 189 -19.69 6.42 22.12
C VAL A 189 -21.16 6.81 22.29
N LYS A 190 -21.69 7.70 21.45
CA LYS A 190 -23.11 8.07 21.50
C LYS A 190 -24.04 6.90 21.13
N THR A 191 -23.68 6.08 20.15
CA THR A 191 -24.52 4.94 19.73
C THR A 191 -24.46 3.76 20.71
N VAL A 192 -23.32 3.53 21.36
CA VAL A 192 -23.12 2.36 22.23
C VAL A 192 -23.46 2.69 23.69
N LEU A 193 -23.12 3.90 24.15
CA LEU A 193 -23.20 4.31 25.55
C LEU A 193 -24.15 5.49 25.79
N SER A 194 -24.81 6.04 24.76
CA SER A 194 -25.65 7.25 24.81
C SER A 194 -25.05 8.46 25.53
N ILE A 195 -23.73 8.53 25.61
CA ILE A 195 -23.03 9.71 26.15
C ILE A 195 -22.94 10.75 25.04
N ASP A 196 -23.34 11.98 25.35
CA ASP A 196 -23.18 13.10 24.43
C ASP A 196 -21.71 13.55 24.33
N PRO A 197 -21.20 13.87 23.13
CA PRO A 197 -19.80 14.29 22.94
C PRO A 197 -19.38 15.50 23.80
N GLU A 198 -20.34 16.35 24.18
CA GLU A 198 -20.16 17.55 24.99
C GLU A 198 -19.96 17.24 26.48
N GLU A 199 -20.31 16.03 26.94
CA GLU A 199 -20.19 15.67 28.35
C GLU A 199 -18.72 15.51 28.81
N PRO A 200 -18.37 15.91 30.04
CA PRO A 200 -17.03 15.71 30.59
C PRO A 200 -16.61 14.23 30.63
N VAL A 201 -17.57 13.33 30.80
CA VAL A 201 -17.36 11.88 30.79
C VAL A 201 -16.92 11.40 29.41
N ALA A 202 -17.52 11.93 28.33
CA ALA A 202 -17.12 11.64 26.97
C ALA A 202 -15.65 12.01 26.75
N MET A 203 -15.24 13.24 27.05
CA MET A 203 -13.86 13.69 26.86
C MET A 203 -12.82 12.79 27.56
N ARG A 204 -13.09 12.39 28.81
CA ARG A 204 -12.22 11.47 29.56
C ARG A 204 -12.19 10.08 28.92
N PHE A 205 -13.35 9.57 28.52
CA PHE A 205 -13.47 8.28 27.85
C PHE A 205 -12.69 8.27 26.53
N LEU A 206 -12.82 9.30 25.70
CA LEU A 206 -12.08 9.45 24.44
C LEU A 206 -10.56 9.44 24.67
N GLN A 207 -10.09 10.16 25.68
CA GLN A 207 -8.66 10.24 26.00
C GLN A 207 -8.09 8.91 26.50
N ASP A 208 -8.84 8.20 27.35
CA ASP A 208 -8.47 6.87 27.81
C ASP A 208 -8.49 5.86 26.66
N PHE A 209 -9.45 5.97 25.75
CA PHE A 209 -9.53 5.11 24.57
C PHE A 209 -8.36 5.33 23.60
N ARG A 210 -7.91 6.57 23.41
CA ARG A 210 -6.69 6.87 22.64
C ARG A 210 -5.45 6.28 23.30
N THR A 211 -5.33 6.38 24.63
CA THR A 211 -4.21 5.80 25.38
C THR A 211 -4.20 4.27 25.28
N TYR A 212 -5.39 3.66 25.39
CA TYR A 212 -5.65 2.25 25.17
C TYR A 212 -5.18 1.81 23.76
N MET A 213 -5.56 2.54 22.72
CA MET A 213 -5.17 2.24 21.34
C MET A 213 -3.67 2.38 21.09
N LYS A 214 -3.03 3.42 21.63
CA LYS A 214 -1.59 3.62 21.51
C LYS A 214 -0.80 2.44 22.07
N GLY A 215 -1.25 1.83 23.17
CA GLY A 215 -0.61 0.63 23.70
C GLY A 215 -0.96 -0.65 22.93
N PHE A 216 -2.18 -0.74 22.38
CA PHE A 216 -2.62 -1.89 21.58
C PHE A 216 -1.74 -2.14 20.35
N ILE A 217 -1.30 -1.07 19.69
CA ILE A 217 -0.41 -1.13 18.51
C ILE A 217 1.09 -1.07 18.86
N SER A 218 1.45 -1.05 20.15
CA SER A 218 2.84 -0.93 20.60
C SER A 218 3.48 -2.29 20.91
N LEU A 219 4.79 -2.29 21.12
CA LEU A 219 5.49 -3.46 21.65
C LEU A 219 4.92 -3.83 23.03
N PRO A 220 4.56 -5.11 23.26
CA PRO A 220 3.85 -5.56 24.45
C PRO A 220 4.75 -5.71 25.69
N LEU A 221 5.45 -4.65 26.06
CA LEU A 221 6.38 -4.64 27.20
C LEU A 221 5.71 -3.96 28.39
N ASN A 222 5.39 -4.72 29.44
CA ASN A 222 4.75 -4.18 30.65
C ASN A 222 5.77 -3.55 31.62
N VAL A 223 6.48 -2.53 31.13
CA VAL A 223 7.46 -1.76 31.91
C VAL A 223 6.85 -0.40 32.30
N PRO A 224 7.05 0.12 33.52
CA PRO A 224 6.59 1.45 33.91
C PRO A 224 6.96 2.52 32.87
N GLY A 225 5.98 3.37 32.50
CA GLY A 225 6.17 4.43 31.51
C GLY A 225 5.95 4.03 30.04
N SER A 226 6.03 2.73 29.71
CA SER A 226 5.77 2.22 28.36
C SER A 226 4.33 2.49 27.88
N ALA A 227 4.13 2.49 26.55
CA ALA A 227 2.80 2.63 25.95
C ALA A 227 1.86 1.49 26.36
N TYR A 228 2.36 0.25 26.41
CA TYR A 228 1.59 -0.92 26.83
C TYR A 228 1.13 -0.81 28.30
N ALA A 229 2.03 -0.49 29.25
CA ALA A 229 1.66 -0.35 30.66
C ALA A 229 0.63 0.78 30.88
N LYS A 230 0.74 1.88 30.13
CA LYS A 230 -0.25 2.96 30.13
C LYS A 230 -1.61 2.50 29.60
N ALA A 231 -1.64 1.68 28.56
CA ALA A 231 -2.87 1.14 28.00
C ALA A 231 -3.58 0.15 28.93
N VAL A 232 -2.84 -0.70 29.66
CA VAL A 232 -3.44 -1.58 30.69
C VAL A 232 -4.13 -0.75 31.79
N LYS A 233 -3.49 0.35 32.24
CA LYS A 233 -4.13 1.28 33.19
C LYS A 233 -5.35 1.99 32.59
N ALA A 234 -5.29 2.38 31.32
CA ALA A 234 -6.43 2.98 30.61
C ALA A 234 -7.60 1.99 30.47
N ARG A 235 -7.35 0.72 30.15
CA ARG A 235 -8.36 -0.34 30.13
C ARG A 235 -9.10 -0.42 31.47
N ALA A 236 -8.38 -0.41 32.59
CA ALA A 236 -9.01 -0.46 33.91
C ALA A 236 -9.93 0.76 34.18
N ARG A 237 -9.53 1.97 33.75
CA ARG A 237 -10.38 3.17 33.86
C ARG A 237 -11.61 3.08 32.97
N LEU A 238 -11.45 2.72 31.70
CA LEU A 238 -12.55 2.50 30.75
C LEU A 238 -13.56 1.49 31.31
N SER A 239 -13.06 0.42 31.92
CA SER A 239 -13.91 -0.62 32.52
C SER A 239 -14.76 -0.08 33.66
N ARG A 240 -14.15 0.74 34.53
CA ARG A 240 -14.86 1.39 35.63
C ARG A 240 -15.97 2.30 35.10
N THR A 241 -15.67 3.12 34.10
CA THR A 241 -16.67 4.01 33.48
C THR A 241 -17.83 3.24 32.87
N VAL A 242 -17.54 2.18 32.10
CA VAL A 242 -18.59 1.34 31.49
C VAL A 242 -19.43 0.63 32.55
N LYS A 243 -18.82 0.09 33.62
CA LYS A 243 -19.55 -0.54 34.72
C LYS A 243 -20.49 0.44 35.41
N GLU A 244 -20.04 1.66 35.66
CA GLU A 244 -20.86 2.70 36.28
C GLU A 244 -22.07 3.06 35.40
N ILE A 245 -21.87 3.21 34.09
CA ILE A 245 -22.95 3.47 33.14
C ILE A 245 -23.95 2.31 33.15
N ILE A 246 -23.49 1.06 33.08
CA ILE A 246 -24.37 -0.12 33.13
C ILE A 246 -25.20 -0.13 34.40
N LYS A 247 -24.57 0.09 35.56
CA LYS A 247 -25.24 0.10 36.86
C LYS A 247 -26.31 1.19 36.95
N GLN A 248 -26.02 2.40 36.48
CA GLN A 248 -26.98 3.51 36.46
C GLN A 248 -28.23 3.16 35.66
N ARG A 249 -28.07 2.50 34.51
CA ARG A 249 -29.21 2.14 33.66
C ARG A 249 -30.03 0.97 34.18
N GLU A 250 -29.38 0.00 34.82
CA GLU A 250 -30.09 -1.08 35.52
C GLU A 250 -30.99 -0.50 36.64
N MET A 251 -30.53 0.52 37.36
CA MET A 251 -31.34 1.21 38.38
C MET A 251 -32.54 1.95 37.79
N THR A 252 -32.38 2.67 36.68
CA THR A 252 -33.47 3.40 36.01
C THR A 252 -34.56 2.47 35.45
N THR A 253 -34.21 1.23 35.10
CA THR A 253 -35.16 0.24 34.55
C THR A 253 -36.01 -0.44 35.64
N THR A 254 -35.65 -0.31 36.93
CA THR A 254 -36.27 -1.09 38.04
C THR A 254 -37.31 -0.29 38.84
N THR A 255 -37.58 0.98 38.52
CA THR A 255 -38.59 1.79 39.23
C THR A 255 -39.97 1.70 38.53
N PRO A 256 -41.04 1.16 39.17
CA PRO A 256 -42.38 1.19 38.58
C PRO A 256 -42.95 2.61 38.61
N ALA A 257 -43.54 3.07 37.51
CA ALA A 257 -44.31 4.31 37.51
C ALA A 257 -45.48 4.21 38.52
N PRO A 258 -45.83 5.27 39.27
CA PRO A 258 -46.89 5.20 40.27
C PRO A 258 -48.25 4.96 39.60
N ALA A 259 -49.01 4.00 40.14
CA ALA A 259 -50.34 3.65 39.69
C ALA A 259 -51.27 4.88 39.79
N ARG A 260 -51.77 5.36 38.65
CA ARG A 260 -52.88 6.32 38.63
C ARG A 260 -54.17 5.56 38.94
N THR A 261 -54.81 5.95 40.03
CA THR A 261 -56.17 5.55 40.41
C THR A 261 -57.17 5.90 39.30
N CYS A 262 -57.89 4.90 38.81
CA CYS A 262 -58.97 5.07 37.85
C CYS A 262 -60.20 5.67 38.54
N SER A 263 -60.64 6.85 38.09
CA SER A 263 -62.00 7.34 38.31
C SER A 263 -62.85 6.97 37.09
N ASN A 264 -63.98 6.33 37.34
CA ASN A 264 -65.01 5.93 36.38
C ASN A 264 -65.45 7.10 35.50
N ASP A 265 -65.34 6.96 34.18
CA ASP A 265 -66.40 7.31 33.24
C ASP A 265 -66.16 6.56 31.92
N GLY A 266 -67.18 5.83 31.48
CA GLY A 266 -67.11 4.92 30.35
C GLY A 266 -67.09 5.66 29.02
N ASN A 267 -65.95 5.62 28.32
CA ASN A 267 -65.90 5.69 26.87
C ASN A 267 -64.58 5.07 26.37
N CYS A 268 -64.64 3.85 25.84
CA CYS A 268 -63.46 3.17 25.28
C CYS A 268 -63.24 3.66 23.84
N GLY A 269 -62.37 4.65 23.70
CA GLY A 269 -61.67 4.95 22.45
C GLY A 269 -60.17 4.93 22.73
N ASP A 270 -59.46 3.98 22.12
CA ASP A 270 -58.00 3.84 22.21
C ASP A 270 -57.28 5.06 21.61
N GLY A 271 -57.12 6.09 22.44
CA GLY A 271 -56.25 7.22 22.20
C GLY A 271 -54.96 7.07 23.01
N ILE A 272 -53.92 6.53 22.38
CA ILE A 272 -52.55 6.56 22.92
C ILE A 272 -52.15 8.04 23.05
N THR A 273 -52.20 8.55 24.27
CA THR A 273 -51.74 9.89 24.62
C THR A 273 -50.24 9.83 24.88
N THR A 274 -49.49 10.39 23.94
CA THR A 274 -48.05 10.63 24.02
C THR A 274 -47.71 11.55 25.17
N THR A 275 -47.07 11.03 26.22
CA THR A 275 -46.30 11.84 27.18
C THR A 275 -44.89 12.03 26.65
N SER A 276 -44.53 13.30 26.49
CA SER A 276 -43.26 13.81 25.98
C SER A 276 -42.08 13.57 26.93
N SER A 277 -41.30 12.53 26.65
CA SER A 277 -39.84 12.48 26.87
C SER A 277 -39.25 11.66 25.72
N GLY A 278 -39.11 12.32 24.57
CA GLY A 278 -38.77 11.66 23.31
C GLY A 278 -37.28 11.33 23.21
N GLU A 279 -36.96 10.04 23.13
CA GLU A 279 -35.87 9.46 22.34
C GLU A 279 -36.01 7.91 22.32
N GLU A 280 -37.19 7.38 21.97
CA GLU A 280 -37.41 5.92 21.92
C GLU A 280 -36.96 5.32 20.57
N ASN A 281 -35.72 4.80 20.54
CA ASN A 281 -35.37 3.50 19.95
C ASN A 281 -33.93 3.11 20.33
N GLY A 282 -33.80 1.97 21.02
CA GLY A 282 -32.71 1.67 21.93
C GLY A 282 -31.28 1.68 21.39
N ASP A 283 -30.39 2.21 22.23
CA ASP A 283 -28.96 2.14 22.02
C ASP A 283 -28.39 0.72 22.26
N PHE A 284 -27.10 0.51 22.02
CA PHE A 284 -26.51 -0.83 22.20
C PHE A 284 -26.70 -1.37 23.62
N LEU A 285 -26.65 -0.51 24.64
CA LEU A 285 -26.87 -0.95 26.00
C LEU A 285 -28.31 -1.42 26.19
N GLU A 286 -29.29 -0.77 25.57
CA GLU A 286 -30.66 -1.28 25.55
C GLU A 286 -30.77 -2.59 24.78
N VAL A 287 -30.04 -2.80 23.68
CA VAL A 287 -29.98 -4.11 23.00
C VAL A 287 -29.39 -5.18 23.91
N ILE A 288 -28.36 -4.83 24.69
CA ILE A 288 -27.79 -5.68 25.75
C ILE A 288 -28.84 -5.93 26.84
N LEU A 289 -29.60 -4.92 27.26
CA LEU A 289 -30.43 -4.96 28.45
C LEU A 289 -31.87 -5.46 28.19
N SER A 290 -32.42 -5.33 26.98
CA SER A 290 -33.88 -5.38 26.77
C SER A 290 -34.47 -6.61 26.09
N LYS A 291 -33.77 -7.43 25.29
CA LYS A 291 -34.46 -8.52 24.53
C LYS A 291 -33.71 -9.85 24.33
N HIS A 292 -32.63 -10.14 25.07
CA HIS A 292 -31.94 -11.43 24.97
C HIS A 292 -31.75 -12.09 26.35
N SER A 293 -32.40 -13.24 26.58
CA SER A 293 -32.27 -14.07 27.80
C SER A 293 -30.82 -14.50 28.07
N SER A 294 -29.99 -14.60 27.04
CA SER A 294 -28.56 -14.92 27.12
C SER A 294 -27.68 -13.77 27.63
N ILE A 295 -28.12 -12.49 27.54
CA ILE A 295 -27.33 -11.33 27.97
C ILE A 295 -27.54 -10.97 29.44
N ARG A 296 -28.75 -11.18 30.00
CA ARG A 296 -28.96 -11.11 31.46
C ARG A 296 -28.04 -12.05 32.23
N GLN A 297 -27.63 -13.16 31.61
CA GLN A 297 -26.69 -14.13 32.18
C GLN A 297 -25.22 -13.75 32.00
N MET A 298 -24.89 -12.63 31.34
CA MET A 298 -23.50 -12.20 31.26
C MET A 298 -23.05 -11.53 32.56
N ASN A 299 -21.83 -11.85 32.95
CA ASN A 299 -21.18 -11.12 34.04
C ASN A 299 -20.74 -9.71 33.57
N ASP A 300 -20.45 -8.84 34.53
CA ASP A 300 -20.09 -7.45 34.23
C ASP A 300 -18.84 -7.31 33.35
N ASP A 301 -17.88 -8.22 33.47
CA ASP A 301 -16.66 -8.17 32.67
C ASP A 301 -16.91 -8.57 31.20
N GLU A 302 -17.86 -9.47 30.94
CA GLU A 302 -18.34 -9.79 29.59
C GLU A 302 -19.09 -8.61 28.96
N LYS A 303 -19.99 -7.96 29.72
CA LYS A 303 -20.69 -6.74 29.26
C LYS A 303 -19.69 -5.64 28.91
N VAL A 304 -18.74 -5.35 29.81
CA VAL A 304 -17.69 -4.34 29.60
C VAL A 304 -16.84 -4.67 28.38
N SER A 305 -16.39 -5.92 28.24
CA SER A 305 -15.53 -6.32 27.11
C SER A 305 -16.28 -6.20 25.79
N SER A 306 -17.57 -6.55 25.75
CA SER A 306 -18.42 -6.42 24.56
C SER A 306 -18.58 -4.96 24.12
N VAL A 307 -18.85 -4.06 25.06
CA VAL A 307 -18.95 -2.61 24.80
C VAL A 307 -17.63 -2.07 24.25
N LEU A 308 -16.50 -2.37 24.91
CA LEU A 308 -15.20 -1.87 24.50
C LEU A 308 -14.75 -2.42 23.13
N ASP A 309 -15.05 -3.69 22.84
CA ASP A 309 -14.75 -4.30 21.54
C ASP A 309 -15.56 -3.68 20.39
N ILE A 310 -16.83 -3.34 20.63
CA ILE A 310 -17.69 -2.71 19.62
C ILE A 310 -17.24 -1.27 19.36
N VAL A 311 -16.94 -0.50 20.41
CA VAL A 311 -16.35 0.83 20.25
C VAL A 311 -15.02 0.74 19.50
N LEU A 312 -14.15 -0.20 19.87
CA LEU A 312 -12.87 -0.46 19.19
C LEU A 312 -13.05 -0.72 17.70
N GLY A 313 -13.93 -1.65 17.37
CA GLY A 313 -14.22 -2.04 15.99
C GLY A 313 -14.78 -0.88 15.17
N GLY A 314 -15.77 -0.15 15.69
CA GLY A 314 -16.44 0.92 14.96
C GLY A 314 -15.63 2.22 14.81
N TYR A 315 -14.65 2.46 15.69
CA TYR A 315 -13.82 3.66 15.68
C TYR A 315 -12.59 3.55 14.78
N GLU A 316 -11.61 2.73 15.14
CA GLU A 316 -10.25 2.79 14.55
C GLU A 316 -10.27 2.30 13.10
N THR A 317 -11.03 1.22 12.83
CA THR A 317 -11.11 0.64 11.49
C THR A 317 -11.87 1.55 10.52
N THR A 318 -13.03 2.07 10.94
CA THR A 318 -13.87 2.95 10.12
C THR A 318 -13.18 4.28 9.83
N SER A 319 -12.55 4.92 10.82
CA SER A 319 -11.83 6.19 10.60
C SER A 319 -10.67 6.03 9.62
N THR A 320 -9.91 4.94 9.74
CA THR A 320 -8.83 4.60 8.82
C THR A 320 -9.37 4.32 7.42
N LEU A 321 -10.50 3.61 7.30
CA LEU A 321 -11.13 3.32 6.01
C LEU A 321 -11.60 4.59 5.30
N ILE A 322 -12.28 5.51 6.00
CA ILE A 322 -12.68 6.80 5.43
C ILE A 322 -11.44 7.58 4.93
N SER A 323 -10.39 7.60 5.74
CA SER A 323 -9.12 8.27 5.39
C SER A 323 -8.45 7.66 4.16
N LEU A 324 -8.44 6.34 4.05
CA LEU A 324 -7.90 5.62 2.89
C LEU A 324 -8.73 5.89 1.63
N ILE A 325 -10.06 5.91 1.73
CA ILE A 325 -10.93 6.24 0.60
C ILE A 325 -10.64 7.64 0.08
N VAL A 326 -10.57 8.64 0.96
CA VAL A 326 -10.24 10.03 0.57
C VAL A 326 -8.84 10.10 -0.05
N TYR A 327 -7.86 9.40 0.52
CA TYR A 327 -6.51 9.31 -0.04
C TYR A 327 -6.49 8.72 -1.45
N PHE A 328 -7.23 7.64 -1.69
CA PHE A 328 -7.27 6.99 -3.00
C PHE A 328 -8.08 7.78 -4.03
N LEU A 329 -9.22 8.36 -3.65
CA LEU A 329 -10.03 9.21 -4.52
C LEU A 329 -9.26 10.48 -4.94
N HIS A 330 -8.50 11.09 -4.04
CA HIS A 330 -7.61 12.21 -4.36
C HIS A 330 -6.65 11.89 -5.52
N ARG A 331 -6.21 10.63 -5.62
CA ARG A 331 -5.25 10.17 -6.64
C ARG A 331 -5.91 9.58 -7.90
N SER A 332 -7.24 9.54 -7.94
CA SER A 332 -8.00 9.01 -9.08
C SER A 332 -9.12 9.99 -9.46
N PRO A 333 -8.82 11.03 -10.27
CA PRO A 333 -9.79 12.06 -10.64
C PRO A 333 -11.06 11.49 -11.28
N ALA A 334 -10.92 10.46 -12.13
CA ALA A 334 -12.06 9.78 -12.75
C ALA A 334 -12.96 9.12 -11.70
N ALA A 335 -12.38 8.46 -10.69
CA ALA A 335 -13.17 7.83 -9.64
C ALA A 335 -13.84 8.88 -8.75
N LEU A 336 -13.16 9.99 -8.45
CA LEU A 336 -13.74 11.09 -7.69
C LEU A 336 -14.92 11.74 -8.43
N LEU A 337 -14.83 11.89 -9.76
CA LEU A 337 -15.94 12.41 -10.57
C LEU A 337 -17.16 11.50 -10.52
N ALA A 338 -17.00 10.20 -10.84
CA ALA A 338 -18.10 9.23 -10.78
C ALA A 338 -18.71 9.11 -9.37
N PHE A 339 -17.88 9.20 -8.33
CA PHE A 339 -18.32 9.20 -6.94
C PHE A 339 -19.16 10.44 -6.59
N LYS A 340 -18.79 11.61 -7.12
CA LYS A 340 -19.58 12.84 -6.95
C LYS A 340 -20.90 12.78 -7.70
N GLU A 341 -20.90 12.34 -8.94
CA GLU A 341 -22.10 12.20 -9.76
C GLU A 341 -23.16 11.32 -9.09
N GLU A 342 -22.74 10.18 -8.50
CA GLU A 342 -23.61 9.30 -7.71
C GLU A 342 -24.27 10.05 -6.54
N HIS A 343 -23.49 10.77 -5.74
CA HIS A 343 -24.00 11.46 -4.56
C HIS A 343 -24.85 12.69 -4.90
N GLU A 344 -24.53 13.41 -5.98
CA GLU A 344 -25.36 14.50 -6.50
C GLU A 344 -26.70 13.99 -7.02
N ALA A 345 -26.73 12.83 -7.70
CA ALA A 345 -27.97 12.19 -8.12
C ALA A 345 -28.85 11.79 -6.92
N ILE A 346 -28.26 11.21 -5.87
CA ILE A 346 -28.98 10.89 -4.62
C ILE A 346 -29.55 12.14 -3.97
N ARG A 347 -28.75 13.21 -3.88
CA ARG A 347 -29.19 14.47 -3.24
C ARG A 347 -30.30 15.17 -4.02
N ARG A 348 -30.27 15.14 -5.36
CA ARG A 348 -31.32 15.71 -6.23
C ARG A 348 -32.69 15.05 -6.02
N ASN A 349 -32.71 13.76 -5.69
CA ASN A 349 -33.95 13.00 -5.48
C ASN A 349 -34.56 13.20 -4.08
N LYS A 350 -34.02 14.10 -3.25
CA LYS A 350 -34.49 14.34 -1.88
C LYS A 350 -34.84 15.80 -1.65
N GLY A 351 -35.94 16.05 -0.92
CA GLY A 351 -36.36 17.40 -0.53
C GLY A 351 -35.33 18.12 0.35
N LYS A 352 -35.25 19.46 0.27
CA LYS A 352 -34.28 20.27 1.02
C LYS A 352 -34.33 19.93 2.52
N GLY A 353 -33.20 19.57 3.12
CA GLY A 353 -33.11 19.20 4.53
C GLY A 353 -33.58 17.80 4.90
N GLN A 354 -34.06 16.98 3.95
CA GLN A 354 -34.37 15.58 4.24
C GLN A 354 -33.08 14.77 4.49
N PRO A 355 -33.02 13.99 5.59
CA PRO A 355 -31.88 13.15 5.92
C PRO A 355 -31.80 11.91 5.04
N LEU A 356 -30.60 11.36 4.87
CA LEU A 356 -30.33 10.06 4.26
C LEU A 356 -31.00 8.94 5.06
N GLY A 357 -31.52 7.96 4.33
CA GLY A 357 -32.10 6.75 4.87
C GLY A 357 -31.48 5.49 4.27
N TRP A 358 -31.94 4.34 4.75
CA TRP A 358 -31.48 3.03 4.27
C TRP A 358 -31.62 2.85 2.75
N GLU A 359 -32.72 3.33 2.18
CA GLU A 359 -32.97 3.25 0.73
C GLU A 359 -31.96 4.06 -0.10
N ASP A 360 -31.45 5.17 0.44
CA ASP A 360 -30.42 5.97 -0.24
C ASP A 360 -29.09 5.22 -0.23
N TYR A 361 -28.72 4.61 0.90
CA TYR A 361 -27.54 3.75 0.98
C TYR A 361 -27.61 2.60 -0.04
N GLN A 362 -28.79 2.00 -0.23
CA GLN A 362 -28.97 0.93 -1.22
C GLN A 362 -28.68 1.41 -2.65
N LYS A 363 -28.85 2.70 -2.97
CA LYS A 363 -28.55 3.30 -4.29
C LYS A 363 -27.09 3.71 -4.48
N MET A 364 -26.25 3.62 -3.44
CA MET A 364 -24.82 3.98 -3.49
C MET A 364 -23.94 2.82 -4.03
N ASP A 365 -24.17 2.40 -5.27
CA ASP A 365 -23.49 1.28 -5.92
C ASP A 365 -21.99 1.51 -6.10
N PHE A 366 -21.61 2.64 -6.69
CA PHE A 366 -20.23 3.01 -6.93
C PHE A 366 -19.49 3.26 -5.62
N THR A 367 -20.14 3.86 -4.61
CA THR A 367 -19.57 3.99 -3.26
C THR A 367 -19.22 2.63 -2.64
N ARG A 368 -20.05 1.60 -2.84
CA ARG A 368 -19.72 0.24 -2.39
C ARG A 368 -18.48 -0.30 -3.10
N ASN A 369 -18.34 -0.04 -4.39
CA ASN A 369 -17.18 -0.47 -5.17
C ASN A 369 -15.90 0.26 -4.73
N VAL A 370 -15.98 1.58 -4.52
CA VAL A 370 -14.90 2.39 -3.93
C VAL A 370 -14.49 1.86 -2.55
N THR A 371 -15.46 1.51 -1.71
CA THR A 371 -15.21 0.97 -0.37
C THR A 371 -14.51 -0.40 -0.45
N LYS A 372 -14.98 -1.30 -1.30
CA LYS A 372 -14.33 -2.62 -1.52
C LYS A 372 -12.90 -2.45 -2.03
N GLU A 373 -12.69 -1.56 -3.00
CA GLU A 373 -11.35 -1.31 -3.55
C GLU A 373 -10.41 -0.68 -2.52
N ALA A 374 -10.92 0.21 -1.67
CA ALA A 374 -10.13 0.80 -0.59
C ALA A 374 -9.74 -0.23 0.48
N VAL A 375 -10.63 -1.17 0.81
CA VAL A 375 -10.30 -2.28 1.72
C VAL A 375 -9.24 -3.20 1.09
N ARG A 376 -9.35 -3.51 -0.21
CA ARG A 376 -8.39 -4.34 -0.95
C ARG A 376 -7.01 -3.67 -1.03
N CYS A 377 -6.96 -2.41 -1.43
CA CYS A 377 -5.69 -1.68 -1.58
C CYS A 377 -5.09 -1.28 -0.24
N GLY A 378 -5.93 -0.89 0.72
CA GLY A 378 -5.51 -0.32 2.00
C GLY A 378 -5.12 -1.36 3.05
N ASN A 379 -5.60 -2.61 2.93
CA ASN A 379 -5.25 -3.73 3.81
C ASN A 379 -5.26 -3.37 5.31
N LEU A 380 -6.41 -2.85 5.80
CA LEU A 380 -6.56 -2.39 7.19
C LEU A 380 -6.11 -3.46 8.21
N VAL A 381 -6.46 -4.71 7.95
CA VAL A 381 -5.97 -5.88 8.70
C VAL A 381 -5.13 -6.72 7.74
N LYS A 382 -3.81 -6.78 7.99
CA LYS A 382 -2.87 -7.48 7.09
C LYS A 382 -2.88 -8.99 7.27
N PHE A 383 -2.97 -9.47 8.51
CA PHE A 383 -2.95 -10.90 8.83
C PHE A 383 -3.72 -11.17 10.12
N LEU A 384 -4.10 -12.42 10.34
CA LEU A 384 -4.79 -12.87 11.55
C LEU A 384 -3.95 -13.91 12.28
N HIS A 385 -4.18 -14.08 13.59
CA HIS A 385 -3.51 -15.12 14.38
C HIS A 385 -4.40 -16.34 14.56
N ARG A 386 -3.89 -17.51 14.17
CA ARG A 386 -4.49 -18.82 14.40
C ARG A 386 -3.48 -19.78 15.01
N LYS A 387 -3.99 -20.91 15.50
CA LYS A 387 -3.21 -22.06 15.97
C LYS A 387 -3.88 -23.34 15.47
N ALA A 388 -3.09 -24.31 15.02
CA ALA A 388 -3.59 -25.64 14.65
C ALA A 388 -3.95 -26.45 15.91
N LEU A 389 -5.16 -27.01 15.94
CA LEU A 389 -5.68 -27.81 17.06
C LEU A 389 -5.22 -29.27 17.00
N GLN A 390 -4.92 -29.73 15.80
CA GLN A 390 -4.43 -31.06 15.44
C GLN A 390 -3.42 -30.93 14.29
N ASP A 391 -2.79 -32.04 13.89
CA ASP A 391 -2.03 -32.08 12.65
C ASP A 391 -3.00 -31.91 11.47
N VAL A 392 -2.66 -31.03 10.53
CA VAL A 392 -3.51 -30.72 9.38
C VAL A 392 -2.70 -30.85 8.11
N GLU A 393 -3.17 -31.67 7.18
CA GLU A 393 -2.61 -31.74 5.83
C GLU A 393 -3.51 -30.98 4.86
N PHE A 394 -2.92 -30.08 4.08
CA PHE A 394 -3.63 -29.34 3.04
C PHE A 394 -2.69 -29.03 1.87
N LYS A 395 -3.08 -29.39 0.64
CA LYS A 395 -2.27 -29.24 -0.59
C LYS A 395 -0.84 -29.81 -0.45
N GLY A 396 -0.71 -30.96 0.21
CA GLY A 396 0.60 -31.59 0.45
C GLY A 396 1.47 -30.86 1.47
N HIS A 397 0.93 -29.91 2.22
CA HIS A 397 1.61 -29.27 3.35
C HIS A 397 1.07 -29.77 4.67
N LEU A 398 1.96 -30.26 5.53
CA LEU A 398 1.67 -30.62 6.91
C LEU A 398 1.83 -29.39 7.82
N ILE A 399 0.78 -29.07 8.57
CA ILE A 399 0.77 -28.08 9.65
C ILE A 399 0.74 -28.86 10.96
N PRO A 400 1.83 -28.87 11.75
CA PRO A 400 1.84 -29.62 12.99
C PRO A 400 0.92 -29.01 14.05
N ARG A 401 0.35 -29.89 14.88
CA ARG A 401 -0.48 -29.53 16.03
C ARG A 401 0.25 -28.53 16.91
N GLY A 402 -0.48 -27.50 17.30
CA GLY A 402 0.02 -26.49 18.22
C GLY A 402 0.83 -25.36 17.58
N TRP A 403 1.23 -25.48 16.31
CA TRP A 403 1.90 -24.41 15.59
C TRP A 403 0.97 -23.23 15.37
N LYS A 404 1.55 -22.02 15.36
CA LYS A 404 0.83 -20.82 14.93
C LYS A 404 0.57 -20.89 13.43
N VAL A 405 -0.52 -20.29 13.00
CA VAL A 405 -0.86 -20.14 11.58
C VAL A 405 -1.28 -18.69 11.35
N LEU A 406 -0.64 -18.02 10.39
CA LEU A 406 -0.88 -16.63 10.05
C LEU A 406 -1.44 -16.53 8.63
N PRO A 407 -2.77 -16.57 8.45
CA PRO A 407 -3.37 -16.20 7.17
C PRO A 407 -3.17 -14.70 6.94
N VAL A 408 -2.40 -14.37 5.91
CA VAL A 408 -2.09 -13.01 5.47
C VAL A 408 -3.14 -12.58 4.45
N LEU A 409 -4.11 -11.78 4.90
CA LEU A 409 -5.20 -11.26 4.08
C LEU A 409 -4.70 -10.33 2.97
N ALA A 410 -3.61 -9.60 3.22
CA ALA A 410 -2.99 -8.72 2.23
C ALA A 410 -2.39 -9.45 1.02
N GLY A 411 -2.05 -10.74 1.17
CA GLY A 411 -1.49 -11.56 0.09
C GLY A 411 -2.43 -11.66 -1.10
N PRO A 412 -3.62 -12.28 -0.93
CA PRO A 412 -4.63 -12.38 -1.99
C PRO A 412 -5.10 -11.02 -2.51
N ASN A 413 -5.28 -10.02 -1.63
CA ASN A 413 -5.76 -8.70 -2.03
C ASN A 413 -4.82 -7.99 -3.02
N LEU A 414 -3.52 -8.29 -2.99
CA LEU A 414 -2.50 -7.70 -3.85
C LEU A 414 -1.88 -8.73 -4.80
N ASP A 415 -2.56 -9.86 -5.04
CA ASP A 415 -2.07 -10.92 -5.91
C ASP A 415 -2.34 -10.58 -7.38
N PRO A 416 -1.31 -10.43 -8.25
CA PRO A 416 -1.50 -10.16 -9.67
C PRO A 416 -2.27 -11.25 -10.42
N SER A 417 -2.27 -12.49 -9.92
CA SER A 417 -3.03 -13.62 -10.49
C SER A 417 -4.53 -13.54 -10.19
N LEU A 418 -4.92 -12.78 -9.16
CA LEU A 418 -6.33 -12.56 -8.79
C LEU A 418 -6.85 -11.21 -9.26
N HIS A 419 -5.98 -10.20 -9.37
CA HIS A 419 -6.36 -8.82 -9.69
C HIS A 419 -5.48 -8.24 -10.80
N HIS A 420 -6.06 -7.99 -11.98
CA HIS A 420 -5.41 -7.20 -13.02
C HIS A 420 -5.07 -5.79 -12.48
N ASP A 421 -3.89 -5.27 -12.79
CA ASP A 421 -3.36 -4.02 -12.22
C ASP A 421 -3.48 -3.94 -10.69
N HIS A 422 -3.17 -5.04 -9.98
CA HIS A 422 -3.33 -5.19 -8.52
C HIS A 422 -2.85 -4.02 -7.65
N LEU A 423 -1.87 -3.21 -8.09
CA LEU A 423 -1.37 -2.05 -7.34
C LEU A 423 -2.14 -0.75 -7.60
N GLN A 424 -2.97 -0.69 -8.64
CA GLN A 424 -3.79 0.47 -8.96
C GLN A 424 -5.10 0.43 -8.17
N PHE A 425 -5.55 1.62 -7.76
CA PHE A 425 -6.87 1.81 -7.18
C PHE A 425 -7.91 1.92 -8.32
N ASN A 426 -8.62 0.83 -8.59
CA ASN A 426 -9.63 0.75 -9.65
C ASN A 426 -10.96 0.22 -9.09
N PRO A 427 -11.90 1.11 -8.71
CA PRO A 427 -13.24 0.72 -8.24
C PRO A 427 -14.09 -0.02 -9.30
N TRP A 428 -13.87 0.21 -10.59
CA TRP A 428 -14.68 -0.40 -11.65
C TRP A 428 -14.51 -1.92 -11.76
N ARG A 429 -13.41 -2.49 -11.24
CA ARG A 429 -13.21 -3.95 -11.23
C ARG A 429 -14.35 -4.72 -10.56
N TRP A 430 -14.99 -4.08 -9.59
CA TRP A 430 -16.07 -4.69 -8.80
C TRP A 430 -17.41 -4.68 -9.54
N THR A 431 -17.50 -3.89 -10.61
CA THR A 431 -18.61 -3.92 -11.58
C THR A 431 -18.40 -5.03 -12.60
N GLU A 432 -17.17 -5.20 -13.07
CA GLU A 432 -16.80 -6.13 -14.14
C GLU A 432 -16.77 -7.60 -13.70
N ASP A 433 -16.21 -7.89 -12.52
CA ASP A 433 -16.12 -9.26 -11.98
C ASP A 433 -16.87 -9.39 -10.66
N LYS A 434 -18.10 -9.93 -10.73
CA LYS A 434 -18.94 -10.17 -9.55
C LYS A 434 -18.43 -11.31 -8.68
N GLU A 435 -17.61 -12.23 -9.22
CA GLU A 435 -17.09 -13.40 -8.51
C GLU A 435 -15.82 -13.07 -7.71
N ILE A 436 -15.11 -12.00 -8.08
CA ILE A 436 -13.92 -11.52 -7.34
C ILE A 436 -14.23 -11.23 -5.87
N GLY A 437 -15.46 -10.80 -5.57
CA GLY A 437 -15.94 -10.57 -4.21
C GLY A 437 -15.83 -11.80 -3.32
N LYS A 438 -16.03 -13.01 -3.87
CA LYS A 438 -15.93 -14.28 -3.13
C LYS A 438 -14.48 -14.67 -2.83
N LYS A 439 -13.53 -14.16 -3.61
CA LYS A 439 -12.09 -14.45 -3.48
C LYS A 439 -11.35 -13.45 -2.56
N THR A 440 -11.99 -12.32 -2.23
CA THR A 440 -11.41 -11.31 -1.34
C THR A 440 -11.85 -11.50 0.12
N MET A 441 -10.93 -11.26 1.06
CA MET A 441 -11.15 -11.50 2.49
C MET A 441 -10.97 -10.23 3.32
N GLY A 442 -11.41 -9.08 2.79
CA GLY A 442 -11.22 -7.77 3.41
C GLY A 442 -11.79 -7.61 4.83
N TYR A 443 -12.76 -8.46 5.19
CA TYR A 443 -13.40 -8.49 6.51
C TYR A 443 -13.17 -9.83 7.25
N GLY A 444 -12.16 -10.60 6.83
CA GLY A 444 -11.92 -11.96 7.28
C GLY A 444 -12.86 -12.98 6.62
N GLY A 445 -13.13 -14.09 7.31
CA GLY A 445 -13.94 -15.18 6.77
C GLY A 445 -14.37 -16.19 7.84
N GLY A 446 -15.25 -17.10 7.45
CA GLY A 446 -15.80 -18.15 8.31
C GLY A 446 -16.59 -17.63 9.52
N PRO A 447 -16.67 -18.40 10.62
CA PRO A 447 -17.41 -18.03 11.84
C PRO A 447 -16.94 -16.74 12.53
N ARG A 448 -15.78 -16.20 12.13
CA ARG A 448 -15.17 -14.98 12.68
C ARG A 448 -15.18 -13.80 11.70
N VAL A 449 -15.96 -13.86 10.62
CA VAL A 449 -16.17 -12.71 9.73
C VAL A 449 -16.67 -11.50 10.54
N CYS A 450 -16.16 -10.31 10.21
CA CYS A 450 -16.41 -9.07 10.95
C CYS A 450 -17.91 -8.82 11.17
N PRO A 451 -18.37 -8.73 12.44
CA PRO A 451 -19.78 -8.55 12.75
C PRO A 451 -20.29 -7.14 12.41
N GLY A 452 -19.41 -6.14 12.36
CA GLY A 452 -19.76 -4.73 12.07
C GLY A 452 -19.56 -4.30 10.61
N SER A 453 -19.30 -5.24 9.69
CA SER A 453 -18.92 -4.90 8.31
C SER A 453 -19.99 -4.09 7.57
N ASP A 454 -21.27 -4.39 7.77
CA ASP A 454 -22.36 -3.64 7.15
C ASP A 454 -22.58 -2.27 7.80
N LEU A 455 -22.48 -2.19 9.12
CA LEU A 455 -22.58 -0.93 9.84
C LEU A 455 -21.47 0.04 9.41
N ALA A 456 -20.24 -0.46 9.29
CA ALA A 456 -19.10 0.33 8.84
C ALA A 456 -19.30 0.91 7.43
N LYS A 457 -19.86 0.12 6.49
CA LYS A 457 -20.14 0.61 5.13
C LYS A 457 -21.15 1.75 5.12
N VAL A 458 -22.19 1.70 5.95
CA VAL A 458 -23.17 2.79 6.09
C VAL A 458 -22.51 4.04 6.67
N MET A 459 -21.75 3.90 7.76
CA MET A 459 -21.02 5.03 8.38
C MET A 459 -20.08 5.72 7.38
N VAL A 460 -19.31 4.92 6.63
CA VAL A 460 -18.40 5.40 5.59
C VAL A 460 -19.17 6.13 4.49
N ALA A 461 -20.21 5.52 3.94
CA ALA A 461 -20.95 6.06 2.82
C ALA A 461 -21.64 7.38 3.17
N PHE A 462 -22.28 7.47 4.34
CA PHE A 462 -23.00 8.67 4.75
C PHE A 462 -22.05 9.82 5.07
N PHE A 463 -20.94 9.55 5.75
CA PHE A 463 -19.93 10.59 5.98
C PHE A 463 -19.36 11.12 4.65
N LEU A 464 -18.99 10.21 3.74
CA LEU A 464 -18.41 10.58 2.44
C LEU A 464 -19.40 11.33 1.55
N HIS A 465 -20.69 10.98 1.58
CA HIS A 465 -21.75 11.70 0.87
C HIS A 465 -21.73 13.20 1.22
N HIS A 466 -21.74 13.54 2.51
CA HIS A 466 -21.70 14.93 2.93
C HIS A 466 -20.35 15.59 2.61
N LEU A 467 -19.24 14.85 2.74
CA LEU A 467 -17.91 15.38 2.44
C LEU A 467 -17.81 15.85 0.98
N VAL A 468 -18.18 15.00 0.02
CA VAL A 468 -17.97 15.30 -1.42
C VAL A 468 -18.95 16.30 -2.00
N LEU A 469 -20.14 16.44 -1.38
CA LEU A 469 -21.10 17.49 -1.71
C LEU A 469 -20.72 18.85 -1.10
N THR A 470 -20.00 18.86 0.03
CA THR A 470 -19.55 20.10 0.67
C THR A 470 -18.29 20.67 0.02
N TYR A 471 -17.35 19.79 -0.38
CA TYR A 471 -16.06 20.21 -0.93
C TYR A 471 -15.90 19.84 -2.40
N SER A 472 -15.60 20.84 -3.24
CA SER A 472 -15.43 20.68 -4.69
C SER A 472 -14.18 19.87 -5.06
N SER A 473 -13.12 19.93 -4.25
CA SER A 473 -11.85 19.22 -4.47
C SER A 473 -11.35 18.58 -3.18
N LEU A 474 -10.76 17.38 -3.29
CA LEU A 474 -10.06 16.72 -2.18
C LEU A 474 -8.57 16.74 -2.49
N VAL A 475 -7.77 17.48 -1.70
CA VAL A 475 -6.31 17.53 -1.83
C VAL A 475 -5.68 16.98 -0.56
N VAL A 476 -4.86 15.94 -0.68
CA VAL A 476 -4.25 15.27 0.48
C VAL A 476 -2.74 15.47 0.47
N ARG A 477 -2.20 16.06 1.53
CA ARG A 477 -0.76 16.15 1.79
C ARG A 477 -0.38 15.08 2.82
N MET A 478 0.61 14.25 2.48
CA MET A 478 1.12 13.25 3.42
C MET A 478 2.12 13.90 4.37
N SER A 479 1.91 13.71 5.67
CA SER A 479 2.90 14.04 6.69
C SER A 479 4.05 13.03 6.66
N SER A 480 5.29 13.50 6.75
CA SER A 480 6.52 12.67 6.81
C SER A 480 6.56 11.69 8.00
N SER A 481 5.65 11.82 8.96
CA SER A 481 5.50 10.90 10.11
C SER A 481 4.62 9.67 9.83
N SER A 482 4.10 9.50 8.61
CA SER A 482 3.16 8.43 8.25
C SER A 482 3.80 7.41 7.30
N ILE A 483 3.60 6.12 7.59
CA ILE A 483 4.21 4.94 6.92
C ILE A 483 3.66 4.75 5.49
N VAL A 484 3.91 5.71 4.60
CA VAL A 484 3.60 5.62 3.17
C VAL A 484 4.70 6.34 2.36
N GLU A 485 5.93 5.84 2.43
CA GLU A 485 7.01 6.33 1.57
C GLU A 485 7.15 5.47 0.33
N ALA A 486 7.13 6.10 -0.87
CA ALA A 486 7.07 5.62 -2.28
C ALA A 486 8.17 4.61 -2.73
N PRO A 487 7.99 3.84 -3.85
CA PRO A 487 8.53 2.47 -4.05
C PRO A 487 10.04 2.39 -4.30
N PRO A 488 10.71 1.28 -3.87
CA PRO A 488 11.96 0.87 -4.47
C PRO A 488 11.62 0.21 -5.81
N LYS A 489 12.00 0.85 -6.92
CA LYS A 489 12.15 0.18 -8.20
C LYS A 489 13.60 0.35 -8.63
N GLY A 490 14.26 -0.76 -8.96
CA GLY A 490 15.42 -0.71 -9.85
C GLY A 490 14.96 -0.11 -11.17
N GLY A 491 15.73 0.87 -11.65
CA GLY A 491 15.34 1.82 -12.69
C GLY A 491 15.57 3.24 -12.19
N PHE A 492 15.96 4.15 -13.09
CA PHE A 492 16.33 5.53 -12.74
C PHE A 492 15.30 6.19 -11.81
N SER A 493 15.77 6.64 -10.64
CA SER A 493 14.96 7.33 -9.62
C SER A 493 15.17 8.84 -9.73
N PHE A 494 14.10 9.56 -10.07
CA PHE A 494 14.08 11.02 -10.18
C PHE A 494 13.54 11.69 -8.92
N ASP A 495 13.30 10.95 -7.84
CA ASP A 495 12.98 11.53 -6.53
C ASP A 495 14.11 12.45 -6.04
N LEU A 496 15.35 12.15 -6.48
CA LEU A 496 16.49 13.01 -6.26
C LEU A 496 16.39 14.34 -7.02
N CYS A 497 15.66 14.45 -8.13
CA CYS A 497 15.45 15.73 -8.82
C CYS A 497 14.64 16.71 -7.96
N LYS A 498 13.53 16.26 -7.37
CA LYS A 498 12.72 17.09 -6.45
C LYS A 498 13.50 17.45 -5.19
N ARG A 499 14.26 16.50 -4.65
CA ARG A 499 15.20 16.76 -3.54
C ARG A 499 16.26 17.77 -3.94
N ASN A 500 16.83 17.65 -5.14
CA ASN A 500 17.89 18.51 -5.64
C ASN A 500 17.35 19.92 -5.92
N GLU A 501 16.15 20.09 -6.46
CA GLU A 501 15.47 21.39 -6.59
C GLU A 501 15.25 22.06 -5.22
N MET A 502 14.79 21.29 -4.23
CA MET A 502 14.66 21.79 -2.85
C MET A 502 16.03 22.18 -2.26
N LEU A 503 17.09 21.41 -2.51
CA LEU A 503 18.44 21.69 -2.04
C LEU A 503 19.01 22.95 -2.71
N SER A 504 18.74 23.16 -4.00
CA SER A 504 19.11 24.38 -4.71
C SER A 504 18.34 25.60 -4.24
N GLY A 505 17.05 25.45 -3.91
CA GLY A 505 16.28 26.49 -3.22
C GLY A 505 16.82 26.85 -1.84
N LYS A 506 17.64 25.97 -1.23
CA LYS A 506 18.36 26.18 0.04
C LYS A 506 19.82 26.61 -0.16
N GLY A 507 20.24 26.93 -1.38
CA GLY A 507 21.60 27.41 -1.70
C GLY A 507 22.66 26.31 -1.82
N VAL A 508 22.29 25.03 -1.80
CA VAL A 508 23.23 23.93 -2.01
C VAL A 508 23.52 23.80 -3.50
N LYS A 509 24.78 23.96 -3.91
CA LYS A 509 25.19 23.81 -5.31
C LYS A 509 25.04 22.36 -5.76
N HIS A 510 24.41 22.15 -6.91
CA HIS A 510 24.31 20.83 -7.52
C HIS A 510 25.70 20.27 -7.84
N PRO A 511 25.91 18.94 -7.71
CA PRO A 511 27.03 18.29 -8.37
C PRO A 511 26.86 18.46 -9.89
N ASN A 512 27.90 18.94 -10.56
CA ASN A 512 27.87 19.07 -12.02
C ASN A 512 28.01 17.68 -12.66
N TYR A 513 27.13 17.37 -13.60
CA TYR A 513 27.29 16.22 -14.48
C TYR A 513 28.26 16.58 -15.62
N ARG A 514 28.99 15.58 -16.13
CA ARG A 514 29.92 15.77 -17.25
C ARG A 514 29.13 15.77 -18.56
N LYS A 515 28.77 16.96 -19.03
CA LYS A 515 28.17 17.15 -20.36
C LYS A 515 29.26 17.12 -21.41
N THR A 516 29.25 16.11 -22.26
CA THR A 516 30.21 16.01 -23.36
C THR A 516 29.86 17.01 -24.48
N GLY A 517 30.77 17.91 -24.79
CA GLY A 517 30.84 18.54 -26.11
C GLY A 517 31.33 17.47 -27.09
N THR A 518 30.49 17.15 -28.05
CA THR A 518 30.62 15.96 -28.90
C THR A 518 30.04 16.29 -30.26
N THR A 519 30.61 15.72 -31.31
CA THR A 519 29.96 15.61 -32.62
C THR A 519 29.73 14.15 -32.91
N ILE A 520 28.46 13.76 -33.02
CA ILE A 520 28.05 12.46 -33.55
C ILE A 520 27.35 12.67 -34.88
N VAL A 521 27.62 11.79 -35.83
CA VAL A 521 27.11 11.87 -37.19
C VAL A 521 26.72 10.50 -37.72
N GLY A 522 25.87 10.47 -38.72
CA GLY A 522 25.62 9.28 -39.52
C GLY A 522 25.14 9.62 -40.91
N LEU A 523 25.37 8.73 -41.87
CA LEU A 523 24.81 8.81 -43.22
C LEU A 523 24.50 7.44 -43.79
N ILE A 524 23.55 7.40 -44.71
CA ILE A 524 23.20 6.25 -45.53
C ILE A 524 24.03 6.29 -46.82
N PHE A 525 24.61 5.14 -47.20
CA PHE A 525 25.28 4.96 -48.48
C PHE A 525 24.63 3.78 -49.23
N GLN A 526 25.10 3.47 -50.45
CA GLN A 526 24.41 2.51 -51.33
C GLN A 526 24.10 1.15 -50.67
N ASP A 527 25.01 0.62 -49.84
CA ASP A 527 24.93 -0.73 -49.29
C ASP A 527 24.81 -0.79 -47.75
N GLY A 528 24.58 0.36 -47.09
CA GLY A 528 24.55 0.39 -45.63
C GLY A 528 24.49 1.78 -44.98
N VAL A 529 24.92 1.82 -43.72
CA VAL A 529 24.95 3.04 -42.89
C VAL A 529 26.34 3.20 -42.29
N ILE A 530 26.84 4.45 -42.27
CA ILE A 530 28.09 4.80 -41.60
C ILE A 530 27.73 5.73 -40.44
N LEU A 531 28.17 5.36 -39.24
CA LEU A 531 28.08 6.17 -38.04
C LEU A 531 29.46 6.66 -37.66
N GLY A 532 29.56 7.85 -37.06
CA GLY A 532 30.84 8.35 -36.58
C GLY A 532 30.70 9.32 -35.42
N ALA A 533 31.73 9.35 -34.58
CA ALA A 533 31.78 10.20 -33.39
C ALA A 533 33.21 10.59 -33.07
N ASP A 534 33.41 11.77 -32.46
CA ASP A 534 34.70 12.11 -31.88
C ASP A 534 34.91 11.43 -30.50
N THR A 535 36.16 11.20 -30.09
CA THR A 535 36.47 10.47 -28.84
C THR A 535 36.60 11.37 -27.60
N ARG A 536 36.35 12.67 -27.71
CA ARG A 536 36.60 13.62 -26.60
C ARG A 536 35.36 13.84 -25.74
N ALA A 537 35.45 13.71 -24.43
CA ALA A 537 34.44 14.22 -23.50
C ALA A 537 34.88 15.57 -22.95
N THR A 538 34.05 16.60 -23.08
CA THR A 538 34.30 17.90 -22.45
C THR A 538 33.47 18.11 -21.17
N SER A 539 33.81 19.13 -20.39
CA SER A 539 32.95 19.73 -19.37
C SER A 539 33.09 21.24 -19.50
N GLY A 540 32.13 21.87 -20.17
CA GLY A 540 32.28 23.24 -20.64
C GLY A 540 33.46 23.35 -21.64
N PRO A 541 34.40 24.30 -21.47
CA PRO A 541 35.52 24.48 -22.39
C PRO A 541 36.68 23.48 -22.19
N ILE A 542 36.63 22.61 -21.18
CA ILE A 542 37.74 21.71 -20.83
C ILE A 542 37.51 20.33 -21.44
N VAL A 543 38.51 19.78 -22.14
CA VAL A 543 38.53 18.36 -22.53
C VAL A 543 38.89 17.52 -21.30
N CYS A 544 37.92 16.80 -20.75
CA CYS A 544 38.06 15.99 -19.55
C CYS A 544 38.51 14.56 -19.83
N ASP A 545 38.16 14.04 -21.01
CA ASP A 545 38.61 12.72 -21.50
C ASP A 545 38.88 12.81 -23.00
N LYS A 546 39.91 12.13 -23.47
CA LYS A 546 40.27 12.05 -24.90
C LYS A 546 39.85 10.73 -25.54
N ASN A 547 39.44 9.74 -24.74
CA ASN A 547 39.17 8.37 -25.14
C ASN A 547 37.77 7.90 -24.67
N CYS A 548 36.78 8.78 -24.75
CA CYS A 548 35.38 8.44 -24.47
C CYS A 548 34.81 7.64 -25.63
N GLU A 549 34.33 6.43 -25.38
CA GLU A 549 33.53 5.66 -26.33
C GLU A 549 32.15 6.32 -26.49
N LYS A 550 31.74 6.53 -27.74
CA LYS A 550 30.46 7.17 -28.06
C LYS A 550 29.65 6.41 -29.09
N ILE A 551 30.23 5.36 -29.68
CA ILE A 551 29.56 4.45 -30.59
C ILE A 551 29.26 3.19 -29.80
N HIS A 552 27.99 2.98 -29.49
CA HIS A 552 27.51 1.91 -28.64
C HIS A 552 26.96 0.75 -29.49
N PHE A 553 27.35 -0.47 -29.14
CA PHE A 553 26.83 -1.68 -29.76
C PHE A 553 25.39 -1.97 -29.29
N MET A 554 24.47 -2.20 -30.23
CA MET A 554 23.06 -2.54 -29.92
C MET A 554 22.71 -3.96 -30.34
N ALA A 555 23.14 -4.35 -31.54
CA ALA A 555 22.91 -5.64 -32.16
C ALA A 555 23.98 -5.88 -33.24
N PRO A 556 24.19 -7.13 -33.73
CA PRO A 556 25.11 -7.39 -34.84
C PRO A 556 24.89 -6.45 -36.03
N ASN A 557 23.64 -6.10 -36.30
CA ASN A 557 23.21 -5.24 -37.41
C ASN A 557 22.82 -3.80 -37.00
N ILE A 558 23.09 -3.37 -35.75
CA ILE A 558 22.66 -2.05 -35.23
C ILE A 558 23.71 -1.46 -34.28
N TYR A 559 24.08 -0.21 -34.53
CA TYR A 559 24.91 0.61 -33.66
C TYR A 559 24.23 1.95 -33.34
N CYS A 560 24.63 2.59 -32.25
CA CYS A 560 24.03 3.84 -31.79
C CYS A 560 25.09 4.80 -31.28
N CYS A 561 25.14 6.02 -31.84
CA CYS A 561 26.03 7.06 -31.34
C CYS A 561 25.34 7.89 -30.25
N GLY A 562 26.04 8.19 -29.16
CA GLY A 562 25.53 8.95 -28.02
C GLY A 562 26.14 10.36 -27.88
N ALA A 563 25.29 11.36 -27.67
CA ALA A 563 25.66 12.72 -27.29
C ALA A 563 24.87 13.15 -26.05
N GLY A 564 25.52 13.89 -25.14
CA GLY A 564 24.93 14.34 -23.87
C GLY A 564 25.77 13.93 -22.66
N THR A 565 25.11 13.51 -21.58
CA THR A 565 25.79 12.97 -20.40
C THR A 565 26.27 11.55 -20.72
N ALA A 566 27.58 11.30 -20.62
CA ALA A 566 28.15 9.99 -20.98
C ALA A 566 27.52 8.81 -20.24
N ALA A 567 27.23 8.98 -18.94
CA ALA A 567 26.57 7.94 -18.14
C ALA A 567 25.12 7.68 -18.58
N ASP A 568 24.41 8.71 -19.03
CA ASP A 568 23.03 8.57 -19.52
C ASP A 568 23.02 7.83 -20.86
N THR A 569 23.94 8.18 -21.77
CA THR A 569 24.02 7.55 -23.10
C THR A 569 24.36 6.07 -22.98
N GLU A 570 25.43 5.73 -22.25
CA GLU A 570 25.90 4.35 -22.05
C GLU A 570 24.81 3.48 -21.40
N SER A 571 24.21 3.95 -20.29
CA SER A 571 23.22 3.14 -19.58
C SER A 571 21.93 2.93 -20.38
N VAL A 572 21.51 3.91 -21.20
CA VAL A 572 20.32 3.77 -22.06
C VAL A 572 20.58 2.79 -23.19
N THR A 573 21.74 2.89 -23.85
CA THR A 573 22.10 1.98 -24.96
C THR A 573 22.30 0.56 -24.47
N ASP A 574 22.97 0.34 -23.34
CA ASP A 574 23.21 -1.01 -22.78
C ASP A 574 21.91 -1.70 -22.37
N MET A 575 20.98 -0.94 -21.78
CA MET A 575 19.66 -1.44 -21.41
C MET A 575 18.90 -1.91 -22.65
N VAL A 576 18.87 -1.10 -23.72
CA VAL A 576 18.17 -1.49 -24.96
C VAL A 576 18.89 -2.62 -25.68
N SER A 577 20.22 -2.60 -25.73
CA SER A 577 21.05 -3.68 -26.29
C SER A 577 20.73 -5.03 -25.61
N SER A 578 20.65 -5.04 -24.29
CA SER A 578 20.24 -6.22 -23.50
C SER A 578 18.81 -6.69 -23.83
N GLN A 579 17.87 -5.76 -24.01
CA GLN A 579 16.49 -6.08 -24.39
C GLN A 579 16.39 -6.66 -25.80
N LEU A 580 17.16 -6.11 -26.75
CA LEU A 580 17.25 -6.63 -28.12
C LEU A 580 17.85 -8.04 -28.11
N GLN A 581 18.91 -8.27 -27.34
CA GLN A 581 19.52 -9.60 -27.20
C GLN A 581 18.53 -10.63 -26.67
N LEU A 582 17.77 -10.29 -25.62
CA LEU A 582 16.70 -11.16 -25.09
C LEU A 582 15.61 -11.42 -26.13
N HIS A 583 15.24 -10.40 -26.91
CA HIS A 583 14.24 -10.54 -27.97
C HIS A 583 14.73 -11.46 -29.10
N ARG A 584 16.00 -11.36 -29.51
CA ARG A 584 16.62 -12.28 -30.47
C ARG A 584 16.59 -13.72 -29.97
N TYR A 585 17.02 -13.96 -28.72
CA TYR A 585 17.01 -15.31 -28.14
C TYR A 585 15.60 -15.90 -28.04
N HIS A 586 14.59 -15.07 -27.78
CA HIS A 586 13.21 -15.54 -27.69
C HIS A 586 12.59 -15.83 -29.06
N THR A 587 12.88 -15.02 -30.07
CA THR A 587 12.23 -15.09 -31.39
C THR A 587 13.01 -15.91 -32.42
N GLY A 588 14.31 -16.14 -32.18
CA GLY A 588 15.21 -16.75 -33.15
C GLY A 588 15.42 -15.90 -34.40
N ARG A 589 15.15 -14.59 -34.34
CA ARG A 589 15.26 -13.66 -35.47
C ARG A 589 16.18 -12.50 -35.13
N GLU A 590 16.84 -11.95 -36.13
CA GLU A 590 17.66 -10.76 -35.97
C GLU A 590 16.86 -9.51 -35.60
N SER A 591 17.53 -8.56 -34.96
CA SER A 591 16.90 -7.34 -34.44
C SER A 591 16.56 -6.37 -35.56
N ARG A 592 15.29 -5.94 -35.66
CA ARG A 592 14.91 -4.84 -36.57
C ARG A 592 15.31 -3.48 -36.00
N VAL A 593 15.73 -2.56 -36.87
CA VAL A 593 16.15 -1.20 -36.45
C VAL A 593 14.97 -0.47 -35.79
N ILE A 594 13.76 -0.65 -36.33
CA ILE A 594 12.54 -0.05 -35.79
C ILE A 594 12.23 -0.51 -34.34
N THR A 595 12.64 -1.74 -33.97
CA THR A 595 12.47 -2.25 -32.60
C THR A 595 13.38 -1.49 -31.64
N ALA A 596 14.65 -1.32 -31.99
CA ALA A 596 15.61 -0.53 -31.22
C ALA A 596 15.14 0.93 -31.08
N LEU A 597 14.69 1.54 -32.18
CA LEU A 597 14.13 2.90 -32.19
C LEU A 597 12.95 3.02 -31.22
N THR A 598 12.02 2.07 -31.26
CA THR A 598 10.81 2.09 -30.43
C THR A 598 11.15 2.00 -28.94
N LEU A 599 12.10 1.13 -28.56
CA LEU A 599 12.55 0.98 -27.18
C LEU A 599 13.24 2.25 -26.66
N LEU A 600 14.17 2.81 -27.45
CA LEU A 600 14.88 4.05 -27.11
C LEU A 600 13.91 5.24 -26.98
N LYS A 601 13.06 5.44 -27.99
CA LYS A 601 12.05 6.50 -28.02
C LYS A 601 11.12 6.44 -26.82
N LYS A 602 10.56 5.26 -26.54
CA LYS A 602 9.63 5.05 -25.42
C LYS A 602 10.32 5.32 -24.09
N HIS A 603 11.57 4.88 -23.93
CA HIS A 603 12.34 5.13 -22.72
C HIS A 603 12.54 6.63 -22.50
N LEU A 604 13.12 7.34 -23.46
CA LEU A 604 13.40 8.78 -23.33
C LEU A 604 12.14 9.63 -23.20
N PHE A 605 11.07 9.29 -23.93
CA PHE A 605 9.78 9.96 -23.79
C PHE A 605 9.21 9.84 -22.37
N ASN A 606 9.30 8.67 -21.74
CA ASN A 606 8.80 8.51 -20.36
C ASN A 606 9.51 9.42 -19.34
N TYR A 607 10.72 9.88 -19.66
CA TYR A 607 11.52 10.76 -18.80
C TYR A 607 11.51 12.23 -19.22
N GLN A 608 10.82 12.60 -20.30
CA GLN A 608 10.53 14.00 -20.69
C GLN A 608 11.76 14.92 -20.64
N GLY A 609 12.94 14.43 -21.05
CA GLY A 609 14.20 15.21 -21.08
C GLY A 609 15.04 15.18 -19.80
N HIS A 610 14.62 14.44 -18.75
CA HIS A 610 15.43 14.29 -17.54
C HIS A 610 16.63 13.33 -17.70
N ILE A 611 16.63 12.49 -18.74
CA ILE A 611 17.79 11.71 -19.18
C ILE A 611 18.40 12.45 -20.37
N SER A 612 19.66 12.88 -20.26
CA SER A 612 20.32 13.69 -21.28
C SER A 612 21.07 12.79 -22.28
N ALA A 613 20.30 12.06 -23.08
CA ALA A 613 20.80 11.24 -24.17
C ALA A 613 20.17 11.66 -25.50
N ALA A 614 20.99 12.20 -26.40
CA ALA A 614 20.67 12.42 -27.80
C ALA A 614 21.40 11.35 -28.62
N LEU A 615 20.67 10.57 -29.41
CA LEU A 615 21.16 9.35 -30.03
C LEU A 615 21.02 9.35 -31.56
N VAL A 616 22.08 8.99 -32.30
CA VAL A 616 21.99 8.67 -33.73
C VAL A 616 22.05 7.14 -33.88
N LEU A 617 20.92 6.54 -34.21
CA LEU A 617 20.75 5.10 -34.37
C LEU A 617 20.89 4.73 -35.85
N GLY A 618 21.82 3.83 -36.16
CA GLY A 618 22.04 3.33 -37.52
C GLY A 618 22.09 1.81 -37.56
N GLY A 619 21.50 1.22 -38.60
CA GLY A 619 21.56 -0.21 -38.81
C GLY A 619 20.98 -0.64 -40.15
N VAL A 620 21.17 -1.92 -40.50
CA VAL A 620 20.61 -2.53 -41.71
C VAL A 620 19.73 -3.69 -41.29
N ASP A 621 18.50 -3.75 -41.78
CA ASP A 621 17.63 -4.90 -41.55
C ASP A 621 16.97 -5.39 -42.85
N CYS A 622 16.03 -6.33 -42.75
CA CYS A 622 15.33 -6.89 -43.90
C CYS A 622 14.58 -5.86 -44.78
N THR A 623 14.46 -4.61 -44.34
CA THR A 623 13.84 -3.52 -45.11
C THR A 623 14.85 -2.52 -45.68
N GLY A 624 16.16 -2.74 -45.46
CA GLY A 624 17.25 -1.92 -45.99
C GLY A 624 18.02 -1.16 -44.89
N PRO A 625 18.85 -0.18 -45.28
CA PRO A 625 19.58 0.68 -44.36
C PRO A 625 18.68 1.74 -43.73
N HIS A 626 18.84 1.97 -42.42
CA HIS A 626 18.04 2.94 -41.65
C HIS A 626 18.93 3.84 -40.79
N LEU A 627 18.59 5.13 -40.76
CA LEU A 627 19.24 6.11 -39.91
C LEU A 627 18.18 6.96 -39.21
N HIS A 628 18.24 7.00 -37.88
CA HIS A 628 17.30 7.74 -37.05
C HIS A 628 18.01 8.60 -36.01
N THR A 629 17.47 9.79 -35.75
CA THR A 629 17.83 10.58 -34.56
C THR A 629 16.81 10.36 -33.46
N ILE A 630 17.25 10.36 -32.21
CA ILE A 630 16.38 10.34 -31.03
C ILE A 630 16.82 11.45 -30.08
N TYR A 631 15.92 12.38 -29.77
CA TYR A 631 16.20 13.47 -28.84
C TYR A 631 15.91 13.08 -27.39
N PRO A 632 16.51 13.78 -26.39
CA PRO A 632 16.29 13.50 -24.97
C PRO A 632 14.82 13.49 -24.52
N HIS A 633 13.93 14.19 -25.23
CA HIS A 633 12.49 14.23 -24.96
C HIS A 633 11.68 13.18 -25.74
N GLY A 634 12.35 12.29 -26.48
CA GLY A 634 11.73 11.18 -27.20
C GLY A 634 11.10 11.53 -28.55
N SER A 635 11.40 12.68 -29.16
CA SER A 635 11.13 12.86 -30.60
C SER A 635 12.17 12.11 -31.44
N THR A 636 11.79 11.82 -32.68
CA THR A 636 12.60 11.02 -33.59
C THR A 636 12.46 11.55 -35.02
N ASP A 637 13.58 11.69 -35.73
CA ASP A 637 13.59 12.03 -37.16
C ASP A 637 14.28 10.93 -37.96
N THR A 638 13.98 10.86 -39.27
CA THR A 638 14.57 9.91 -40.21
C THR A 638 15.04 10.68 -41.42
N LEU A 639 16.33 10.69 -41.68
CA LEU A 639 16.97 11.46 -42.75
C LEU A 639 18.11 10.64 -43.37
N PRO A 640 18.51 10.91 -44.63
CA PRO A 640 19.63 10.22 -45.27
C PRO A 640 20.99 10.48 -44.59
N PHE A 641 21.10 11.59 -43.86
CA PHE A 641 22.23 11.91 -43.00
C PHE A 641 21.74 12.65 -41.76
N ALA A 642 22.50 12.57 -40.67
CA ALA A 642 22.15 13.17 -39.40
C ALA A 642 23.40 13.62 -38.65
N THR A 643 23.27 14.72 -37.90
CA THR A 643 24.32 15.23 -37.01
C THR A 643 23.71 15.65 -35.68
N MET A 644 24.34 15.32 -34.56
CA MET A 644 23.93 15.78 -33.23
C MET A 644 25.12 16.11 -32.35
N GLY A 645 24.87 16.84 -31.27
CA GLY A 645 25.88 17.33 -30.33
C GLY A 645 26.31 18.78 -30.59
N SER A 646 27.40 19.22 -29.96
CA SER A 646 27.85 20.63 -29.96
C SER A 646 28.42 21.08 -31.30
N GLY A 647 29.11 20.20 -32.04
CA GLY A 647 29.65 20.52 -33.36
C GLY A 647 28.75 20.10 -34.52
N SER A 648 27.47 19.79 -34.24
CA SER A 648 26.51 19.38 -35.25
C SER A 648 26.37 20.39 -36.39
N LEU A 649 26.40 21.70 -36.11
CA LEU A 649 26.29 22.74 -37.14
C LEU A 649 27.44 22.72 -38.16
N ALA A 650 28.67 22.49 -37.70
CA ALA A 650 29.83 22.40 -38.59
C ALA A 650 29.77 21.11 -39.43
N ALA A 651 29.45 19.99 -38.79
CA ALA A 651 29.25 18.72 -39.47
C ALA A 651 28.10 18.77 -40.49
N MET A 652 27.00 19.45 -40.14
CA MET A 652 25.84 19.61 -41.01
C MET A 652 26.19 20.39 -42.28
N ALA A 653 26.98 21.48 -42.17
CA ALA A 653 27.44 22.23 -43.34
C ALA A 653 28.28 21.37 -44.29
N VAL A 654 29.07 20.43 -43.77
CA VAL A 654 29.82 19.47 -44.60
C VAL A 654 28.88 18.49 -45.30
N PHE A 655 27.90 17.93 -44.59
CA PHE A 655 26.91 17.05 -45.20
C PHE A 655 26.04 17.76 -46.23
N GLU A 656 25.47 18.92 -45.94
CA GLU A 656 24.65 19.67 -46.90
C GLU A 656 25.41 20.08 -48.16
N SER A 657 26.72 20.35 -48.06
CA SER A 657 27.52 20.78 -49.22
C SER A 657 28.04 19.62 -50.08
N LYS A 658 28.25 18.44 -49.51
CA LYS A 658 28.98 17.34 -50.18
C LYS A 658 28.22 16.02 -50.28
N TYR A 659 27.15 15.82 -49.50
CA TYR A 659 26.36 14.61 -49.57
C TYR A 659 25.68 14.49 -50.93
N LYS A 660 25.66 13.27 -51.47
CA LYS A 660 24.95 12.89 -52.69
C LYS A 660 24.26 11.56 -52.46
N GLU A 661 23.15 11.31 -53.14
CA GLU A 661 22.55 9.97 -53.13
C GLU A 661 23.45 8.98 -53.89
N GLY A 662 23.52 7.73 -53.41
CA GLY A 662 24.32 6.68 -54.05
C GLY A 662 25.83 6.78 -53.82
N LEU A 663 26.28 7.35 -52.70
CA LEU A 663 27.70 7.31 -52.30
C LEU A 663 28.17 5.86 -52.17
N ASN A 664 29.40 5.60 -52.61
CA ASN A 664 30.09 4.37 -52.27
C ASN A 664 30.66 4.43 -50.84
N LYS A 665 31.10 3.28 -50.31
CA LYS A 665 31.61 3.15 -48.94
C LYS A 665 32.76 4.10 -48.65
N GLU A 666 33.75 4.19 -49.54
CA GLU A 666 34.94 5.02 -49.37
C GLU A 666 34.60 6.52 -49.35
N GLU A 667 33.71 6.95 -50.24
CA GLU A 667 33.19 8.32 -50.27
C GLU A 667 32.41 8.66 -49.01
N GLY A 668 31.57 7.74 -48.53
CA GLY A 668 30.81 7.88 -47.30
C GLY A 668 31.72 7.99 -46.06
N ILE A 669 32.73 7.13 -45.94
CA ILE A 669 33.71 7.17 -44.82
C ILE A 669 34.46 8.49 -44.85
N LYS A 670 34.91 8.93 -46.04
CA LYS A 670 35.63 10.19 -46.20
C LYS A 670 34.76 11.37 -45.79
N LEU A 671 33.49 11.37 -46.18
CA LEU A 671 32.54 12.43 -45.84
C LEU A 671 32.23 12.50 -44.35
N VAL A 672 31.99 11.36 -43.69
CA VAL A 672 31.82 11.27 -42.22
C VAL A 672 33.08 11.76 -41.49
N THR A 673 34.25 11.36 -41.96
CA THR A 673 35.54 11.78 -41.38
C THR A 673 35.72 13.29 -41.48
N GLU A 674 35.42 13.88 -42.64
CA GLU A 674 35.49 15.33 -42.84
C GLU A 674 34.48 16.07 -41.96
N ALA A 675 33.26 15.56 -41.82
CA ALA A 675 32.23 16.15 -40.96
C ALA A 675 32.66 16.18 -39.49
N ILE A 676 33.24 15.10 -38.96
CA ILE A 676 33.77 15.07 -37.58
C ILE A 676 34.97 16.02 -37.44
N CYS A 677 35.87 16.04 -38.44
CA CYS A 677 37.06 16.90 -38.41
C CYS A 677 36.74 18.40 -38.55
N SER A 678 35.59 18.76 -39.12
CA SER A 678 35.16 20.17 -39.28
C SER A 678 35.02 20.92 -37.95
N GLU A 679 34.78 20.21 -36.85
CA GLU A 679 34.78 20.77 -35.48
C GLU A 679 36.19 20.82 -34.86
N VAL A 680 37.10 19.92 -35.26
CA VAL A 680 38.38 19.63 -34.56
C VAL A 680 39.53 20.55 -34.97
N LEU A 681 39.32 21.53 -35.86
CA LEU A 681 40.36 22.42 -36.42
C LEU A 681 41.14 23.32 -35.41
N SER A 682 40.97 23.14 -34.10
CA SER A 682 41.74 23.83 -33.05
C SER A 682 42.80 22.97 -32.31
N THR A 683 42.92 21.64 -32.49
CA THR A 683 43.95 20.88 -31.73
C THR A 683 44.45 19.59 -32.43
N LYS A 684 45.78 19.37 -32.42
CA LYS A 684 46.51 18.25 -33.08
C LYS A 684 45.92 16.86 -32.73
N ILE A 685 45.70 16.03 -33.76
CA ILE A 685 44.85 14.82 -33.76
C ILE A 685 45.62 13.51 -33.47
N THR A 686 44.97 12.63 -32.69
CA THR A 686 45.26 11.21 -32.39
C THR A 686 44.93 10.29 -33.60
N PRO A 687 45.59 9.14 -33.83
CA PRO A 687 45.35 8.31 -35.02
C PRO A 687 43.89 7.85 -35.19
N LEU A 688 43.36 7.98 -36.42
CA LEU A 688 41.95 7.90 -36.86
C LEU A 688 41.22 6.54 -36.75
N LYS A 689 41.76 5.53 -36.06
CA LYS A 689 41.25 4.15 -36.18
C LYS A 689 39.90 3.86 -35.49
N GLU A 690 39.37 4.75 -34.66
CA GLU A 690 38.17 4.49 -33.83
C GLU A 690 36.98 5.44 -34.11
N LEU A 691 37.04 6.27 -35.17
CA LEU A 691 36.10 7.39 -35.34
C LEU A 691 34.82 7.06 -36.14
N ALA A 692 34.75 5.91 -36.81
CA ALA A 692 33.60 5.54 -37.63
C ALA A 692 33.32 4.02 -37.58
N GLN A 693 32.03 3.67 -37.54
CA GLN A 693 31.51 2.31 -37.62
C GLN A 693 30.67 2.17 -38.89
N VAL A 694 30.97 1.14 -39.70
CA VAL A 694 30.19 0.80 -40.90
C VAL A 694 29.30 -0.39 -40.57
N VAL A 695 28.03 -0.32 -40.98
CA VAL A 695 27.06 -1.42 -40.90
C VAL A 695 26.58 -1.72 -42.32
N GLU A 696 26.84 -2.93 -42.82
CA GLU A 696 26.57 -3.33 -44.20
C GLU A 696 25.51 -4.44 -44.26
N ALA A 697 24.83 -4.54 -45.41
CA ALA A 697 23.85 -5.59 -45.66
C ALA A 697 24.43 -7.02 -45.56
N GLY A 698 25.74 -7.19 -45.77
CA GLY A 698 26.41 -8.49 -45.70
C GLY A 698 26.53 -9.09 -44.30
N ASP A 699 26.55 -8.26 -43.25
CA ASP A 699 26.70 -8.72 -41.85
C ASP A 699 25.37 -9.20 -41.22
N ALA A 700 24.24 -9.01 -41.92
CA ALA A 700 22.89 -9.27 -41.41
C ALA A 700 22.03 -10.22 -42.28
N MET A 701 22.59 -10.78 -43.37
CA MET A 701 21.84 -11.55 -44.37
C MET A 701 22.25 -13.04 -44.52
N GLU A 702 23.10 -13.60 -43.65
CA GLU A 702 23.21 -15.06 -43.55
C GLU A 702 22.18 -15.64 -42.56
N GLU A 703 21.07 -16.09 -43.16
CA GLU A 703 19.95 -16.94 -42.69
C GLU A 703 18.89 -16.38 -41.71
#